data_AF-A0A351TFK5-F1
#
_entry.id   AF-A0A351TFK5-F1
#
_cell.length_a   1.000
_cell.length_b   1.000
_cell.length_c   1.000
_cell.angle_alpha   90.00
_cell.angle_beta   90.00
_cell.angle_gamma   90.00
#
_symmetry.space_group_name_H-M   'P 1'
#
loop_
_entity.id
_entity.type
_entity.pdbx_description
1 polymer ?
#
loop_
_entity_poly.entity_id
_entity_poly.type
_entity_poly.pdbx_seq_one_letter_code
_entity_poly.pdbx_strand_id
1 'polypeptide(L)'
;MNDSRVYKEEAQLMSNCKMKLEDKRIANITSLTASGRNGYYVSERASGAIGRFIQTASLLPGNGFLGWQMSADKEGNVHAFAFSSDGLGMTSKDFGWIFQKCADAEAKELDSFEDLHKDSRRVYVLRYTPGISDEIQSFREQYISSENAAYFEDVVKAMKEAGAAIRIMTETGHDGRGMILFSLAEEMTLRMRTMLSLAFPDTEAVDETMTDPDTDCRLSAKYLMESMVGLLEAFILDHSGKRQEEESAYQYCYDDIDDYDYDDGCQDDIDDNGDPEADRENGNEKESLKDADREAALDELSLDELELSVRTYNCLRRSGINTVGELRKMSREDLTKVRNLARKSQEEIIQKLASMGLTLQGEQEPPSSSELLHELIGLKDVKEQVRKIAAFARMKKDMEALGKASVPVALNMEFVGNPGTAKTTVARILAGIFKEIGILSSSQIVETGRADLVAGYIGQTAINVKSVFERARGKLLFIDEAYSLASDSPRDFGYEAINTIVQEMENNRNDTIVVFAGYPEEMETFFSKNPGLRSRVPFRISFTDYSADEMVQIAGLEARKRGFSICPQAMEKLASLCEAAKRHSDMGNGRFCRNLVENAILSYALRVYGEGTESMEGVEKDFTLADVDFALPDNMQAIPETQEAKKPVSIGFRC
;
A
#
# COMPACT_ATOMS: atom_id res chain seq x y z
N MET A 1 7.04 34.23 -44.78
CA MET A 1 5.62 34.59 -44.59
C MET A 1 4.67 33.39 -44.65
N ASN A 2 5.13 32.16 -44.92
CA ASN A 2 4.29 30.94 -44.90
C ASN A 2 4.37 30.11 -43.61
N ASP A 3 5.44 30.21 -42.80
CA ASP A 3 5.57 29.36 -41.60
C ASP A 3 4.67 29.79 -40.43
N SER A 4 4.32 31.07 -40.28
CA SER A 4 3.45 31.49 -39.17
C SER A 4 1.96 31.19 -39.40
N ARG A 5 1.60 30.72 -40.60
CA ARG A 5 0.24 30.31 -40.95
C ARG A 5 0.02 28.83 -40.67
N VAL A 6 1.02 28.00 -40.99
CA VAL A 6 1.04 26.56 -40.68
C VAL A 6 1.02 26.32 -39.16
N TYR A 7 1.86 27.02 -38.39
CA TYR A 7 1.83 26.93 -36.92
C TYR A 7 0.53 27.47 -36.29
N LYS A 8 -0.18 28.40 -36.96
CA LYS A 8 -1.49 28.89 -36.50
C LYS A 8 -2.63 27.93 -36.83
N GLU A 9 -2.58 27.27 -37.99
CA GLU A 9 -3.54 26.23 -38.39
C GLU A 9 -3.33 24.93 -37.57
N GLU A 10 -2.09 24.62 -37.19
CA GLU A 10 -1.76 23.44 -36.37
C GLU A 10 -2.09 23.65 -34.87
N ALA A 11 -1.88 24.85 -34.31
CA ALA A 11 -2.35 25.18 -32.95
C ALA A 11 -3.90 25.26 -32.86
N GLN A 12 -4.60 25.33 -33.99
CA GLN A 12 -6.06 25.37 -34.12
C GLN A 12 -6.72 23.97 -34.14
N LEU A 13 -5.95 22.87 -34.12
CA LEU A 13 -6.46 21.50 -34.24
C LEU A 13 -7.55 21.13 -33.21
N MET A 14 -7.51 21.74 -32.01
CA MET A 14 -8.48 21.53 -30.92
C MET A 14 -9.06 22.85 -30.36
N SER A 15 -8.74 24.02 -30.94
CA SER A 15 -9.32 25.30 -30.46
C SER A 15 -10.78 25.46 -30.89
N ASN A 16 -11.13 24.93 -32.07
CA ASN A 16 -12.51 24.88 -32.50
C ASN A 16 -13.12 23.60 -31.92
N CYS A 17 -13.94 23.72 -30.87
CA CYS A 17 -14.65 22.63 -30.20
C CYS A 17 -15.52 21.74 -31.12
N LYS A 18 -15.54 21.99 -32.44
CA LYS A 18 -16.33 21.31 -33.48
C LYS A 18 -15.55 20.17 -34.11
N MET A 19 -15.93 18.94 -33.81
CA MET A 19 -15.48 17.74 -34.53
C MET A 19 -16.67 16.97 -35.12
N LYS A 20 -17.03 17.33 -36.35
CA LYS A 20 -18.07 16.64 -37.15
C LYS A 20 -17.51 15.39 -37.82
N LEU A 21 -18.33 14.36 -38.03
CA LEU A 21 -17.87 13.16 -38.75
C LEU A 21 -17.48 13.45 -40.21
N GLU A 22 -18.10 14.45 -40.82
CA GLU A 22 -17.84 14.87 -42.20
C GLU A 22 -16.42 15.44 -42.40
N ASP A 23 -15.70 15.78 -41.32
CA ASP A 23 -14.37 16.38 -41.38
C ASP A 23 -13.22 15.39 -41.68
N LYS A 24 -13.50 14.10 -41.96
CA LYS A 24 -12.52 13.05 -42.37
C LYS A 24 -11.32 12.86 -41.43
N ARG A 25 -11.40 13.30 -40.17
CA ARG A 25 -10.29 13.25 -39.22
C ARG A 25 -10.34 12.06 -38.25
N ILE A 26 -11.47 11.36 -38.14
CA ILE A 26 -11.64 10.18 -37.28
C ILE A 26 -11.31 8.90 -38.07
N ALA A 27 -10.45 8.06 -37.51
CA ALA A 27 -10.03 6.79 -38.08
C ALA A 27 -9.97 5.69 -37.01
N ASN A 28 -9.77 4.44 -37.45
CA ASN A 28 -9.51 3.27 -36.60
C ASN A 28 -10.56 3.01 -35.51
N ILE A 29 -11.83 3.20 -35.86
CA ILE A 29 -12.95 3.04 -34.94
C ILE A 29 -13.02 1.57 -34.50
N THR A 30 -13.03 1.38 -33.19
CA THR A 30 -13.01 0.09 -32.53
C THR A 30 -14.10 0.08 -31.48
N SER A 31 -15.09 -0.80 -31.65
CA SER A 31 -16.12 -1.04 -30.63
C SER A 31 -15.51 -1.79 -29.46
N LEU A 32 -15.89 -1.39 -28.25
CA LEU A 32 -15.50 -1.99 -26.99
C LEU A 32 -16.72 -2.68 -26.39
N THR A 33 -16.66 -4.00 -26.25
CA THR A 33 -17.70 -4.79 -25.58
C THR A 33 -17.19 -5.21 -24.21
N ALA A 34 -17.87 -4.83 -23.13
CA ALA A 34 -17.43 -5.16 -21.79
C ALA A 34 -17.29 -6.69 -21.60
N SER A 35 -16.12 -7.12 -21.14
CA SER A 35 -15.86 -8.55 -20.91
C SER A 35 -16.44 -8.98 -19.56
N GLY A 36 -17.46 -9.85 -19.56
CA GLY A 36 -18.20 -10.30 -18.37
C GLY A 36 -17.43 -11.17 -17.35
N ARG A 37 -16.10 -11.01 -17.22
CA ARG A 37 -15.30 -11.74 -16.24
C ARG A 37 -15.42 -11.07 -14.86
N ASN A 38 -15.84 -11.87 -13.86
CA ASN A 38 -16.01 -11.64 -12.41
C ASN A 38 -15.74 -10.22 -11.86
N GLY A 39 -16.76 -9.66 -11.19
CA GLY A 39 -16.87 -8.28 -10.70
C GLY A 39 -15.94 -7.84 -9.57
N TYR A 40 -15.00 -8.67 -9.10
CA TYR A 40 -14.16 -8.32 -7.93
C TYR A 40 -13.04 -7.30 -8.20
N TYR A 41 -12.85 -6.84 -9.44
CA TYR A 41 -11.75 -5.92 -9.82
C TYR A 41 -12.15 -4.92 -10.91
N VAL A 42 -13.40 -4.44 -10.94
CA VAL A 42 -13.86 -3.51 -12.00
C VAL A 42 -13.03 -2.22 -12.00
N SER A 43 -12.79 -1.63 -10.83
CA SER A 43 -12.03 -0.38 -10.71
C SER A 43 -10.57 -0.51 -11.13
N GLU A 44 -9.87 -1.55 -10.65
CA GLU A 44 -8.47 -1.80 -11.03
C GLU A 44 -8.32 -2.01 -12.54
N ARG A 45 -9.27 -2.74 -13.16
CA ARG A 45 -9.30 -2.95 -14.61
C ARG A 45 -9.50 -1.64 -15.35
N ALA A 46 -10.54 -0.87 -15.00
CA ALA A 46 -10.84 0.41 -15.62
C ALA A 46 -9.65 1.38 -15.52
N SER A 47 -9.11 1.56 -14.32
CA SER A 47 -7.91 2.37 -14.05
C SER A 47 -6.72 1.94 -14.90
N GLY A 48 -6.44 0.63 -14.98
CA GLY A 48 -5.35 0.11 -15.80
C GLY A 48 -5.52 0.37 -17.30
N ALA A 49 -6.74 0.26 -17.84
CA ALA A 49 -7.00 0.54 -19.26
C ALA A 49 -6.91 2.03 -19.60
N ILE A 50 -7.50 2.90 -18.77
CA ILE A 50 -7.43 4.34 -18.98
C ILE A 50 -6.01 4.87 -18.81
N GLY A 51 -5.26 4.37 -17.83
CA GLY A 51 -3.84 4.70 -17.67
C GLY A 51 -3.03 4.40 -18.93
N ARG A 52 -3.23 3.21 -19.54
CA ARG A 52 -2.63 2.87 -20.84
C ARG A 52 -3.09 3.79 -21.96
N PHE A 53 -4.37 4.15 -22.01
CA PHE A 53 -4.94 5.02 -23.04
C PHE A 53 -4.30 6.41 -23.02
N ILE A 54 -4.29 7.08 -21.86
CA ILE A 54 -3.71 8.44 -21.70
C ILE A 54 -2.19 8.43 -21.92
N GLN A 55 -1.49 7.39 -21.44
CA GLN A 55 -0.06 7.25 -21.67
C GLN A 55 0.26 7.03 -23.15
N THR A 56 -0.55 6.24 -23.85
CA THR A 56 -0.40 6.02 -25.30
C THR A 56 -0.58 7.34 -26.05
N ALA A 57 -1.61 8.12 -25.72
CA ALA A 57 -1.79 9.46 -26.30
C ALA A 57 -0.55 10.34 -26.10
N SER A 58 -0.01 10.36 -24.87
CA SER A 58 1.18 11.17 -24.52
C SER A 58 2.46 10.75 -25.26
N LEU A 59 2.55 9.50 -25.70
CA LEU A 59 3.73 8.96 -26.41
C LEU A 59 3.61 9.05 -27.94
N LEU A 60 2.41 9.26 -28.47
CA LEU A 60 2.17 9.39 -29.90
C LEU A 60 2.61 10.78 -30.42
N PRO A 61 2.88 10.93 -31.74
CA PRO A 61 3.34 12.19 -32.33
C PRO A 61 2.39 13.37 -32.05
N GLY A 62 2.94 14.57 -31.88
CA GLY A 62 2.25 15.74 -31.29
C GLY A 62 1.14 16.45 -32.07
N ASN A 63 0.54 15.82 -33.10
CA ASN A 63 -0.37 16.50 -34.04
C ASN A 63 -1.70 15.76 -34.25
N GLY A 64 -2.11 14.88 -33.32
CA GLY A 64 -3.29 14.04 -33.43
C GLY A 64 -4.10 13.95 -32.14
N PHE A 65 -5.02 13.00 -32.08
CA PHE A 65 -5.78 12.70 -30.86
C PHE A 65 -6.11 11.21 -30.76
N LEU A 66 -6.28 10.73 -29.53
CA LEU A 66 -6.99 9.49 -29.22
C LEU A 66 -8.37 9.86 -28.67
N GLY A 67 -9.39 9.12 -29.10
CA GLY A 67 -10.76 9.36 -28.72
C GLY A 67 -11.41 8.14 -28.08
N TRP A 68 -12.30 8.40 -27.14
CA TRP A 68 -13.19 7.42 -26.53
C TRP A 68 -14.60 8.00 -26.52
N GLN A 69 -15.58 7.21 -26.94
CA GLN A 69 -16.98 7.63 -26.99
C GLN A 69 -17.86 6.57 -26.36
N MET A 70 -18.88 7.02 -25.65
CA MET A 70 -19.97 6.20 -25.14
C MET A 70 -21.30 6.80 -25.61
N SER A 71 -22.18 5.98 -26.15
CA SER A 71 -23.46 6.41 -26.72
C SER A 71 -24.57 5.44 -26.34
N ALA A 72 -25.74 5.96 -25.95
CA ALA A 72 -26.93 5.15 -25.74
C ALA A 72 -27.76 5.05 -27.03
N ASP A 73 -28.15 3.83 -27.41
CA ASP A 73 -29.08 3.62 -28.53
C ASP A 73 -30.55 3.84 -28.11
N LYS A 74 -31.46 3.78 -29.08
CA LYS A 74 -32.90 3.96 -28.85
C LYS A 74 -33.54 2.86 -27.98
N GLU A 75 -32.85 1.73 -27.81
CA GLU A 75 -33.29 0.60 -27.00
C GLU A 75 -32.74 0.69 -25.57
N GLY A 76 -31.92 1.71 -25.27
CA GLY A 76 -31.33 1.95 -23.96
C GLY A 76 -30.04 1.15 -23.71
N ASN A 77 -29.47 0.51 -24.73
CA ASN A 77 -28.17 -0.14 -24.61
C ASN A 77 -27.06 0.89 -24.80
N VAL A 78 -25.99 0.77 -24.02
CA VAL A 78 -24.84 1.67 -24.11
C VAL A 78 -23.77 1.00 -24.94
N HIS A 79 -23.21 1.73 -25.90
CA HIS A 79 -22.11 1.27 -26.74
C HIS A 79 -20.89 2.13 -26.48
N ALA A 80 -19.72 1.50 -26.33
CA ALA A 80 -18.45 2.21 -26.20
C ALA A 80 -17.57 1.99 -27.44
N PHE A 81 -16.83 3.03 -27.81
CA PHE A 81 -15.93 3.05 -28.96
C PHE A 81 -14.62 3.74 -28.61
N ALA A 82 -13.52 3.21 -29.10
CA ALA A 82 -12.24 3.89 -29.17
C ALA A 82 -11.90 4.22 -30.62
N PHE A 83 -11.24 5.35 -30.85
CA PHE A 83 -10.87 5.82 -32.18
C PHE A 83 -9.62 6.71 -32.10
N SER A 84 -9.02 7.00 -33.25
CA SER A 84 -7.85 7.87 -33.33
C SER A 84 -8.03 8.92 -34.42
N SER A 85 -7.16 9.93 -34.45
CA SER A 85 -7.00 10.73 -35.65
C SER A 85 -6.38 9.89 -36.79
N ASP A 86 -6.65 10.28 -38.03
CA ASP A 86 -5.96 9.71 -39.18
C ASP A 86 -4.43 9.95 -39.09
N GLY A 87 -3.62 9.04 -39.64
CA GLY A 87 -2.16 9.15 -39.67
C GLY A 87 -1.40 8.75 -38.40
N LEU A 88 -2.07 8.39 -37.29
CA LEU A 88 -1.41 7.93 -36.06
C LEU A 88 -0.90 6.47 -36.11
N GLY A 89 -1.25 5.72 -37.15
CA GLY A 89 -0.87 4.31 -37.29
C GLY A 89 -1.51 3.37 -36.26
N MET A 90 -2.52 3.84 -35.51
CA MET A 90 -3.28 3.02 -34.58
C MET A 90 -4.12 1.98 -35.32
N THR A 91 -4.32 0.82 -34.70
CA THR A 91 -5.17 -0.25 -35.20
C THR A 91 -6.12 -0.75 -34.11
N SER A 92 -7.14 -1.52 -34.49
CA SER A 92 -8.04 -2.15 -33.51
C SER A 92 -7.31 -3.10 -32.55
N LYS A 93 -6.18 -3.69 -32.97
CA LYS A 93 -5.34 -4.53 -32.09
C LYS A 93 -4.67 -3.71 -30.99
N ASP A 94 -4.26 -2.49 -31.30
CA ASP A 94 -3.65 -1.59 -30.31
C ASP A 94 -4.68 -1.18 -29.27
N PHE A 95 -5.91 -0.85 -29.70
CA PHE A 95 -7.02 -0.65 -28.78
C PHE A 95 -7.37 -1.91 -27.97
N GLY A 96 -7.31 -3.10 -28.58
CA GLY A 96 -7.47 -4.36 -27.87
C GLY A 96 -6.41 -4.60 -26.79
N TRP A 97 -5.17 -4.16 -27.01
CA TRP A 97 -4.13 -4.17 -25.97
C TRP A 97 -4.37 -3.11 -24.89
N ILE A 98 -4.76 -1.89 -25.27
CA ILE A 98 -5.07 -0.81 -24.32
C ILE A 98 -6.20 -1.25 -23.37
N PHE A 99 -7.31 -1.76 -23.91
CA PHE A 99 -8.48 -2.15 -23.13
C PHE A 99 -8.45 -3.62 -22.69
N GLN A 100 -7.29 -4.29 -22.80
CA GLN A 100 -7.13 -5.67 -22.39
C GLN A 100 -7.62 -5.88 -20.95
N LYS A 101 -8.31 -7.01 -20.71
CA LYS A 101 -8.97 -7.40 -19.46
C LYS A 101 -10.28 -6.64 -19.14
N CYS A 102 -10.54 -5.49 -19.79
CA CYS A 102 -11.74 -4.68 -19.56
C CYS A 102 -12.82 -4.96 -20.60
N ALA A 103 -12.44 -4.86 -21.87
CA ALA A 103 -13.35 -5.02 -22.99
C ALA A 103 -12.68 -5.82 -24.11
N ASP A 104 -13.52 -6.54 -24.86
CA ASP A 104 -13.16 -7.09 -26.15
C ASP A 104 -13.29 -5.99 -27.21
N ALA A 105 -12.30 -5.90 -28.11
CA ALA A 105 -12.16 -4.81 -29.06
C ALA A 105 -12.34 -5.32 -30.50
N GLU A 106 -13.32 -4.77 -31.21
CA GLU A 106 -13.63 -5.15 -32.59
C GLU A 106 -13.61 -3.93 -33.53
N ALA A 107 -12.91 -4.05 -34.66
CA ALA A 107 -12.93 -3.00 -35.67
C ALA A 107 -14.35 -2.77 -36.22
N LYS A 108 -14.74 -1.52 -36.40
CA LYS A 108 -16.05 -1.13 -36.94
C LYS A 108 -15.92 -0.14 -38.10
N GLU A 109 -16.95 -0.10 -38.94
CA GLU A 109 -17.08 0.87 -40.02
C GLU A 109 -17.66 2.20 -39.50
N LEU A 110 -17.35 3.29 -40.22
CA LEU A 110 -17.74 4.66 -39.86
C LEU A 110 -19.25 4.82 -39.64
N ASP A 111 -20.06 4.10 -40.41
CA ASP A 111 -21.53 4.17 -40.36
C ASP A 111 -22.13 3.70 -39.02
N SER A 112 -21.35 2.97 -38.22
CA SER A 112 -21.76 2.50 -36.88
C SER A 112 -21.35 3.44 -35.74
N PHE A 113 -20.66 4.53 -36.05
CA PHE A 113 -20.14 5.49 -35.07
C PHE A 113 -20.98 6.77 -35.08
N GLU A 114 -21.53 7.15 -33.93
CA GLU A 114 -22.47 8.27 -33.83
C GLU A 114 -21.76 9.63 -33.99
N ASP A 115 -22.33 10.50 -34.84
CA ASP A 115 -21.95 11.91 -34.92
C ASP A 115 -22.66 12.71 -33.85
N LEU A 116 -21.88 13.40 -33.01
CA LEU A 116 -22.40 14.25 -31.94
C LEU A 116 -23.28 15.39 -32.48
N HIS A 117 -23.14 15.77 -33.75
CA HIS A 117 -23.88 16.88 -34.37
C HIS A 117 -25.00 16.44 -35.30
N LYS A 118 -25.22 15.12 -35.46
CA LYS A 118 -26.29 14.60 -36.32
C LYS A 118 -27.66 14.97 -35.76
N ASP A 119 -28.66 15.08 -36.63
CA ASP A 119 -30.07 15.34 -36.27
C ASP A 119 -30.30 16.61 -35.42
N SER A 120 -29.46 17.64 -35.60
CA SER A 120 -29.55 18.93 -34.88
C SER A 120 -29.41 18.84 -33.36
N ARG A 121 -28.72 17.79 -32.87
CA ARG A 121 -28.36 17.61 -31.46
C ARG A 121 -27.56 18.80 -30.93
N ARG A 122 -27.76 19.14 -29.65
CA ARG A 122 -26.97 20.15 -28.95
C ARG A 122 -25.73 19.52 -28.33
N VAL A 123 -24.58 20.12 -28.57
CA VAL A 123 -23.30 19.65 -28.03
C VAL A 123 -22.82 20.64 -26.96
N TYR A 124 -22.42 20.09 -25.82
CA TYR A 124 -21.90 20.81 -24.68
C TYR A 124 -20.46 20.38 -24.43
N VAL A 125 -19.58 21.34 -24.16
CA VAL A 125 -18.18 21.08 -23.77
C VAL A 125 -18.02 21.37 -22.28
N LEU A 126 -17.31 20.48 -21.57
CA LEU A 126 -16.95 20.74 -20.18
C LEU A 126 -15.77 21.71 -20.12
N ARG A 127 -15.99 22.82 -19.41
CA ARG A 127 -14.99 23.86 -19.19
C ARG A 127 -14.62 23.91 -17.71
N TYR A 128 -13.33 23.86 -17.42
CA TYR A 128 -12.82 24.04 -16.07
C TYR A 128 -13.15 25.45 -15.55
N THR A 129 -13.77 25.53 -14.38
CA THR A 129 -14.16 26.78 -13.71
C THR A 129 -13.68 26.74 -12.25
N PRO A 130 -12.44 27.17 -11.97
CA PRO A 130 -11.93 27.19 -10.61
C PRO A 130 -12.68 28.26 -9.80
N GLY A 131 -13.25 27.88 -8.65
CA GLY A 131 -13.93 28.83 -7.76
C GLY A 131 -15.20 28.34 -7.05
N ILE A 132 -15.62 27.09 -7.27
CA ILE A 132 -16.58 26.43 -6.39
C ILE A 132 -15.75 25.79 -5.26
N SER A 133 -15.85 26.34 -4.05
CA SER A 133 -14.78 26.47 -3.06
C SER A 133 -14.18 25.18 -2.48
N ASP A 134 -13.00 25.33 -1.86
CA ASP A 134 -12.40 24.43 -0.86
C ASP A 134 -13.43 23.97 0.21
N GLU A 135 -14.52 24.72 0.43
CA GLU A 135 -15.59 24.34 1.35
C GLU A 135 -16.48 23.24 0.76
N ILE A 136 -16.73 23.20 -0.56
CA ILE A 136 -17.42 22.08 -1.22
C ILE A 136 -16.52 20.86 -1.27
N GLN A 137 -15.21 21.04 -1.45
CA GLN A 137 -14.25 19.95 -1.36
C GLN A 137 -14.21 19.35 0.06
N SER A 138 -14.19 20.20 1.10
CA SER A 138 -14.28 19.76 2.49
C SER A 138 -15.64 19.13 2.83
N PHE A 139 -16.74 19.66 2.29
CA PHE A 139 -18.08 19.11 2.48
C PHE A 139 -18.24 17.76 1.76
N ARG A 140 -17.62 17.60 0.59
CA ARG A 140 -17.52 16.33 -0.13
C ARG A 140 -16.73 15.30 0.69
N GLU A 141 -15.55 15.66 1.19
CA GLU A 141 -14.74 14.76 2.03
C GLU A 141 -15.42 14.40 3.36
N GLN A 142 -16.29 15.26 3.88
CA GLN A 142 -16.94 15.10 5.19
C GLN A 142 -18.30 14.38 5.14
N TYR A 143 -19.01 14.40 4.00
CA TYR A 143 -20.38 13.85 3.88
C TYR A 143 -20.60 12.91 2.68
N ILE A 144 -19.66 12.84 1.73
CA ILE A 144 -19.76 11.97 0.56
C ILE A 144 -18.70 10.86 0.72
N SER A 145 -19.16 9.65 1.04
CA SER A 145 -18.32 8.45 1.09
C SER A 145 -17.65 8.22 -0.28
N SER A 146 -16.67 7.32 -0.33
CA SER A 146 -15.82 6.97 -1.48
C SER A 146 -16.54 6.47 -2.77
N GLU A 147 -17.82 6.77 -2.96
CA GLU A 147 -18.66 6.34 -4.07
C GLU A 147 -18.73 7.36 -5.22
N ASN A 148 -17.58 7.88 -5.69
CA ASN A 148 -17.56 8.66 -6.94
C ASN A 148 -18.17 7.88 -8.13
N ALA A 149 -18.11 6.54 -8.10
CA ALA A 149 -18.71 5.65 -9.09
C ALA A 149 -20.24 5.79 -9.21
N ALA A 150 -20.95 6.09 -8.12
CA ALA A 150 -22.42 6.19 -8.13
C ALA A 150 -22.91 7.36 -9.00
N TYR A 151 -22.18 8.48 -9.02
CA TYR A 151 -22.55 9.63 -9.87
C TYR A 151 -22.34 9.35 -11.36
N PHE A 152 -21.30 8.58 -11.73
CA PHE A 152 -21.11 8.19 -13.12
C PHE A 152 -22.16 7.18 -13.59
N GLU A 153 -22.62 6.28 -12.72
CA GLU A 153 -23.79 5.43 -13.00
C GLU A 153 -25.05 6.26 -13.28
N ASP A 154 -25.33 7.27 -12.45
CA ASP A 154 -26.46 8.18 -12.63
C ASP A 154 -26.36 8.97 -13.94
N VAL A 155 -25.16 9.43 -14.30
CA VAL A 155 -24.90 10.08 -15.60
C VAL A 155 -25.17 9.11 -16.76
N VAL A 156 -24.71 7.85 -16.68
CA VAL A 156 -24.98 6.83 -17.71
C VAL A 156 -26.48 6.54 -17.82
N LYS A 157 -27.19 6.45 -16.70
CA LYS A 157 -28.64 6.26 -16.67
C LYS A 157 -29.38 7.44 -17.30
N ALA A 158 -29.01 8.67 -16.95
CA ALA A 158 -29.59 9.87 -17.55
C ALA A 158 -29.25 9.99 -19.04
N MET A 159 -28.05 9.54 -19.43
CA MET A 159 -27.63 9.47 -20.82
C MET A 159 -28.51 8.50 -21.62
N LYS A 160 -28.89 7.35 -21.05
CA LYS A 160 -29.87 6.41 -21.65
C LYS A 160 -31.24 7.06 -21.83
N GLU A 161 -31.76 7.71 -20.79
CA GLU A 161 -33.07 8.39 -20.83
C GLU A 161 -33.11 9.49 -21.91
N ALA A 162 -32.01 10.23 -22.08
CA ALA A 162 -31.90 11.34 -23.02
C ALA A 162 -31.40 10.92 -24.43
N GLY A 163 -31.10 9.63 -24.64
CA GLY A 163 -30.47 9.13 -25.87
C GLY A 163 -29.17 9.87 -26.20
N ALA A 164 -28.36 10.13 -25.17
CA ALA A 164 -27.20 11.01 -25.22
C ALA A 164 -25.89 10.28 -25.55
N ALA A 165 -24.86 11.04 -25.94
CA ALA A 165 -23.52 10.54 -26.17
C ALA A 165 -22.47 11.39 -25.45
N ILE A 166 -21.44 10.73 -24.91
CA ILE A 166 -20.30 11.35 -24.25
C ILE A 166 -19.06 11.01 -25.06
N ARG A 167 -18.25 12.01 -25.42
CA ARG A 167 -17.00 11.83 -26.15
C ARG A 167 -15.86 12.50 -25.40
N ILE A 168 -14.78 11.75 -25.23
CA ILE A 168 -13.54 12.21 -24.62
C ILE A 168 -12.45 12.15 -25.69
N MET A 169 -11.71 13.23 -25.84
CA MET A 169 -10.63 13.35 -26.81
C MET A 169 -9.37 13.82 -26.10
N THR A 170 -8.30 13.05 -26.25
CA THR A 170 -6.98 13.33 -25.66
C THR A 170 -6.01 13.69 -26.78
N GLU A 171 -5.37 14.84 -26.68
CA GLU A 171 -4.33 15.27 -27.61
C GLU A 171 -3.14 14.32 -27.53
N THR A 172 -2.55 14.01 -28.69
CA THR A 172 -1.30 13.26 -28.73
C THR A 172 -0.10 14.20 -28.59
N GLY A 173 0.98 13.73 -27.98
CA GLY A 173 2.18 14.52 -27.69
C GLY A 173 2.22 15.09 -26.28
N HIS A 174 2.89 16.24 -26.09
CA HIS A 174 3.21 16.73 -24.75
C HIS A 174 1.95 17.17 -23.97
N ASP A 175 1.86 16.67 -22.73
CA ASP A 175 0.90 17.00 -21.66
C ASP A 175 -0.48 16.30 -21.66
N GLY A 176 -0.83 15.50 -22.67
CA GLY A 176 -2.01 14.61 -22.65
C GLY A 176 -3.34 15.29 -22.30
N ARG A 177 -3.46 16.60 -22.60
CA ARG A 177 -4.65 17.41 -22.36
C ARG A 177 -5.74 17.05 -23.36
N GLY A 178 -6.96 17.51 -23.12
CA GLY A 178 -8.07 17.08 -23.95
C GLY A 178 -9.41 17.65 -23.53
N MET A 179 -10.48 17.15 -24.14
CA MET A 179 -11.84 17.69 -23.96
C MET A 179 -12.84 16.59 -23.67
N ILE A 180 -13.90 16.95 -22.96
CA ILE A 180 -15.08 16.10 -22.73
C ILE A 180 -16.29 16.82 -23.34
N LEU A 181 -16.99 16.12 -24.22
CA LEU A 181 -18.13 16.60 -24.99
C LEU A 181 -19.36 15.76 -24.66
N PHE A 182 -20.51 16.41 -24.55
CA PHE A 182 -21.83 15.79 -24.34
C PHE A 182 -22.76 16.17 -25.47
N SER A 183 -23.33 15.20 -26.17
CA SER A 183 -24.34 15.43 -27.20
C SER A 183 -25.71 14.99 -26.72
N LEU A 184 -26.67 15.92 -26.71
CA LEU A 184 -28.04 15.73 -26.26
C LEU A 184 -29.02 15.99 -27.40
N ALA A 185 -30.10 15.21 -27.49
CA ALA A 185 -31.17 15.43 -28.46
C ALA A 185 -31.93 16.75 -28.22
N GLU A 186 -32.07 17.13 -26.95
CA GLU A 186 -32.74 18.34 -26.51
C GLU A 186 -31.82 19.22 -25.66
N GLU A 187 -32.32 20.37 -25.21
CA GLU A 187 -31.60 21.26 -24.31
C GLU A 187 -31.33 20.60 -22.95
N MET A 188 -30.12 20.82 -22.41
CA MET A 188 -29.71 20.23 -21.14
C MET A 188 -30.62 20.64 -19.99
N THR A 189 -31.30 19.66 -19.40
CA THR A 189 -32.18 19.86 -18.23
C THR A 189 -31.37 20.23 -16.99
N LEU A 190 -32.03 20.86 -16.00
CA LEU A 190 -31.40 21.16 -14.70
C LEU A 190 -30.91 19.86 -14.02
N ARG A 191 -31.69 18.79 -14.11
CA ARG A 191 -31.35 17.47 -13.56
C ARG A 191 -30.04 16.93 -14.17
N MET A 192 -29.91 16.97 -15.50
CA MET A 192 -28.69 16.55 -16.19
C MET A 192 -27.51 17.45 -15.81
N ARG A 193 -27.71 18.78 -15.79
CA ARG A 193 -26.68 19.74 -15.38
C ARG A 193 -26.16 19.45 -13.97
N THR A 194 -27.04 19.17 -13.01
CA THR A 194 -26.67 18.81 -11.64
C THR A 194 -25.87 17.52 -11.59
N MET A 195 -26.29 16.47 -12.31
CA MET A 195 -25.54 15.21 -12.36
C MET A 195 -24.14 15.41 -12.94
N LEU A 196 -24.01 16.19 -14.01
CA LEU A 196 -22.71 16.50 -14.60
C LEU A 196 -21.82 17.27 -13.64
N SER A 197 -22.34 18.26 -12.90
CA SER A 197 -21.55 18.97 -11.88
C SER A 197 -21.13 18.08 -10.70
N LEU A 198 -21.88 17.01 -10.41
CA LEU A 198 -21.51 16.05 -9.38
C LEU A 198 -20.40 15.11 -9.88
N ALA A 199 -20.59 14.51 -11.05
CA ALA A 199 -19.66 13.57 -11.68
C ALA A 199 -18.37 14.25 -12.17
N PHE A 200 -18.46 15.48 -12.66
CA PHE A 200 -17.36 16.29 -13.17
C PHE A 200 -17.23 17.59 -12.34
N PRO A 201 -16.66 17.50 -11.11
CA PRO A 201 -16.49 18.67 -10.26
C PRO A 201 -15.63 19.75 -10.91
N ASP A 202 -15.83 20.99 -10.47
CA ASP A 202 -15.08 22.18 -10.95
C ASP A 202 -15.18 22.42 -12.46
N THR A 203 -16.22 21.87 -13.09
CA THR A 203 -16.53 22.11 -14.50
C THR A 203 -17.94 22.64 -14.70
N GLU A 204 -18.07 23.40 -15.77
CA GLU A 204 -19.35 23.87 -16.28
C GLU A 204 -19.55 23.28 -17.68
N ALA A 205 -20.75 22.73 -17.91
CA ALA A 205 -21.17 22.30 -19.24
C ALA A 205 -21.69 23.52 -20.04
N VAL A 206 -20.90 23.95 -21.02
CA VAL A 206 -21.18 25.13 -21.85
C VAL A 206 -21.63 24.68 -23.23
N ASP A 207 -22.68 25.31 -23.77
CA ASP A 207 -23.13 25.04 -25.15
C ASP A 207 -22.02 25.43 -26.13
N GLU A 208 -21.59 24.48 -26.94
CA GLU A 208 -20.48 24.61 -27.85
C GLU A 208 -20.74 25.68 -28.93
N THR A 209 -22.00 25.91 -29.30
CA THR A 209 -22.37 26.95 -30.26
C THR A 209 -22.28 28.36 -29.69
N MET A 210 -22.33 28.48 -28.36
CA MET A 210 -22.28 29.73 -27.61
C MET A 210 -20.87 30.05 -27.09
N THR A 211 -19.92 29.12 -27.29
CA THR A 211 -18.53 29.26 -26.84
C THR A 211 -17.71 29.99 -27.91
N ASP A 212 -16.91 30.98 -27.50
CA ASP A 212 -15.98 31.67 -28.40
C ASP A 212 -14.92 30.66 -28.92
N PRO A 213 -14.68 30.56 -30.24
CA PRO A 213 -13.65 29.70 -30.84
C PRO A 213 -12.24 29.82 -30.25
N ASP A 214 -11.92 30.92 -29.58
CA ASP A 214 -10.64 31.13 -28.90
C ASP A 214 -10.65 30.69 -27.42
N THR A 215 -11.76 30.19 -26.90
CA THR A 215 -11.88 29.71 -25.50
C THR A 215 -11.20 28.36 -25.32
N ASP A 216 -10.16 28.31 -24.49
CA ASP A 216 -9.48 27.04 -24.14
C ASP A 216 -10.34 26.21 -23.20
N CYS A 217 -10.95 25.14 -23.72
CA CYS A 217 -11.76 24.19 -22.95
C CYS A 217 -10.97 22.92 -22.60
N ARG A 218 -9.64 22.94 -22.73
CA ARG A 218 -8.79 21.77 -22.44
C ARG A 218 -8.72 21.49 -20.94
N LEU A 219 -9.03 20.26 -20.58
CA LEU A 219 -8.85 19.69 -19.25
C LEU A 219 -7.48 19.02 -19.15
N SER A 220 -6.95 18.94 -17.93
CA SER A 220 -5.66 18.29 -17.66
C SER A 220 -5.74 16.77 -17.88
N ALA A 221 -4.61 16.14 -18.22
CA ALA A 221 -4.52 14.69 -18.35
C ALA A 221 -5.01 13.94 -17.10
N LYS A 222 -4.70 14.48 -15.91
CA LYS A 222 -5.16 13.94 -14.61
C LYS A 222 -6.69 13.94 -14.54
N TYR A 223 -7.32 15.06 -14.87
CA TYR A 223 -8.77 15.20 -14.82
C TYR A 223 -9.46 14.26 -15.82
N LEU A 224 -8.93 14.15 -17.04
CA LEU A 224 -9.43 13.22 -18.05
C LEU A 224 -9.30 11.77 -17.57
N MET A 225 -8.18 11.40 -16.95
CA MET A 225 -7.97 10.07 -16.42
C MET A 225 -9.03 9.72 -15.36
N GLU A 226 -9.23 10.56 -14.34
CA GLU A 226 -10.23 10.34 -13.29
C GLU A 226 -11.65 10.21 -13.87
N SER A 227 -12.00 11.12 -14.79
CA SER A 227 -13.29 11.14 -15.49
C SER A 227 -13.54 9.87 -16.32
N MET A 228 -12.54 9.44 -17.09
CA MET A 228 -12.63 8.27 -17.96
C MET A 228 -12.71 6.97 -17.16
N VAL A 229 -12.04 6.89 -16.00
CA VAL A 229 -12.13 5.72 -15.11
C VAL A 229 -13.55 5.53 -14.62
N GLY A 230 -14.17 6.58 -14.05
CA GLY A 230 -15.55 6.49 -13.56
C GLY A 230 -16.56 6.13 -14.65
N LEU A 231 -16.43 6.70 -15.85
CA LEU A 231 -17.28 6.35 -16.99
C LEU A 231 -17.08 4.90 -17.48
N LEU A 232 -15.83 4.42 -17.51
CA LEU A 232 -15.54 3.05 -17.93
C LEU A 232 -16.02 2.03 -16.89
N GLU A 233 -15.92 2.33 -15.60
CA GLU A 233 -16.50 1.51 -14.53
C GLU A 233 -18.02 1.40 -14.68
N ALA A 234 -18.72 2.54 -14.84
CA ALA A 234 -20.16 2.57 -15.06
C ALA A 234 -20.57 1.78 -16.31
N PHE A 235 -19.81 1.90 -17.40
CA PHE A 235 -20.01 1.12 -18.62
C PHE A 235 -19.90 -0.40 -18.39
N ILE A 236 -18.87 -0.85 -17.66
CA ILE A 236 -18.66 -2.27 -17.35
C ILE A 236 -19.77 -2.82 -16.46
N LEU A 237 -20.18 -2.05 -15.45
CA LEU A 237 -21.25 -2.44 -14.52
C LEU A 237 -22.58 -2.58 -15.25
N ASP A 238 -22.93 -1.64 -16.13
CA ASP A 238 -24.15 -1.66 -16.92
C ASP A 238 -24.29 -2.93 -17.80
N HIS A 239 -23.19 -3.40 -18.38
CA HIS A 239 -23.16 -4.60 -19.24
C HIS A 239 -23.11 -5.91 -18.47
N SER A 240 -22.75 -5.89 -17.19
CA SER A 240 -22.63 -7.10 -16.38
C SER A 240 -23.99 -7.66 -15.92
N GLY A 241 -25.10 -6.96 -16.17
CA GLY A 241 -26.47 -7.46 -16.02
C GLY A 241 -26.87 -7.86 -14.59
N LYS A 242 -26.07 -7.54 -13.58
CA LYS A 242 -26.33 -7.91 -12.19
C LYS A 242 -26.58 -6.70 -11.31
N ARG A 243 -27.87 -6.44 -11.09
CA ARG A 243 -28.38 -5.76 -9.88
C ARG A 243 -29.71 -6.40 -9.46
N GLN A 244 -29.78 -7.73 -9.50
CA GLN A 244 -30.78 -8.51 -8.77
C GLN A 244 -30.03 -9.52 -7.89
N GLU A 245 -30.17 -9.33 -6.58
CA GLU A 245 -29.59 -10.12 -5.48
C GLU A 245 -28.07 -10.03 -5.28
N GLU A 246 -27.49 -8.82 -5.25
CA GLU A 246 -26.16 -8.62 -4.64
C GLU A 246 -26.14 -7.34 -3.77
N GLU A 247 -27.15 -7.19 -2.90
CA GLU A 247 -26.96 -6.56 -1.57
C GLU A 247 -26.44 -7.59 -0.55
N SER A 248 -26.14 -8.83 -0.95
CA SER A 248 -25.72 -9.93 -0.07
C SER A 248 -24.32 -10.50 -0.35
N ALA A 249 -23.46 -9.81 -1.13
CA ALA A 249 -22.08 -10.26 -1.36
C ALA A 249 -20.98 -9.32 -0.82
N TYR A 250 -21.38 -8.22 -0.15
CA TYR A 250 -20.55 -7.50 0.81
C TYR A 250 -20.88 -7.86 2.27
N GLN A 251 -21.56 -8.99 2.47
CA GLN A 251 -21.81 -9.57 3.78
C GLN A 251 -21.19 -10.96 3.83
N TYR A 252 -19.88 -10.99 4.08
CA TYR A 252 -19.14 -12.04 4.81
C TYR A 252 -17.66 -11.62 4.86
N CYS A 253 -17.38 -10.59 5.66
CA CYS A 253 -16.20 -10.48 6.54
C CYS A 253 -16.50 -9.42 7.63
N TYR A 254 -17.73 -9.41 8.12
CA TYR A 254 -18.16 -8.94 9.42
C TYR A 254 -19.39 -9.81 9.72
N ASP A 255 -19.22 -10.75 10.63
CA ASP A 255 -20.23 -11.34 11.51
C ASP A 255 -19.49 -12.37 12.37
N ASP A 256 -18.88 -11.82 13.42
CA ASP A 256 -18.83 -12.37 14.78
C ASP A 256 -18.78 -11.13 15.70
N ILE A 257 -19.87 -10.35 15.70
CA ILE A 257 -20.25 -9.45 16.79
C ILE A 257 -21.77 -9.55 16.89
N ASP A 258 -22.22 -10.39 17.83
CA ASP A 258 -23.63 -10.52 18.21
C ASP A 258 -24.16 -9.22 18.83
N ASP A 259 -25.40 -8.89 18.44
CA ASP A 259 -26.50 -8.19 19.13
C ASP A 259 -26.19 -7.13 20.22
N TYR A 260 -26.71 -5.91 20.02
CA TYR A 260 -27.71 -5.33 20.93
C TYR A 260 -28.59 -4.31 20.21
N ASP A 261 -29.91 -4.50 20.37
CA ASP A 261 -31.04 -3.70 19.89
C ASP A 261 -30.93 -2.20 20.21
N TYR A 262 -31.27 -1.38 19.21
CA TYR A 262 -31.60 0.04 19.37
C TYR A 262 -33.12 0.20 19.24
N ASP A 263 -33.80 0.39 20.37
CA ASP A 263 -35.22 0.75 20.41
C ASP A 263 -35.35 2.27 20.29
N ASP A 264 -36.07 2.72 19.26
CA ASP A 264 -36.39 4.12 18.99
C ASP A 264 -37.74 4.46 19.64
N GLY A 265 -37.79 5.56 20.39
CA GLY A 265 -38.98 6.04 21.08
C GLY A 265 -38.82 7.47 21.55
N CYS A 266 -39.32 8.41 20.74
CA CYS A 266 -39.39 9.85 21.01
C CYS A 266 -40.37 10.22 22.15
N GLN A 267 -40.16 11.44 22.68
CA GLN A 267 -41.12 12.32 23.42
C GLN A 267 -41.47 11.88 24.88
N ASP A 268 -41.61 12.73 25.91
CA ASP A 268 -41.91 14.17 26.06
C ASP A 268 -41.36 14.72 27.40
N ASP A 269 -41.18 16.05 27.47
CA ASP A 269 -41.25 17.00 28.61
C ASP A 269 -41.01 16.55 30.07
N ILE A 270 -40.15 17.29 30.80
CA ILE A 270 -40.45 17.97 32.07
C ILE A 270 -39.26 18.87 32.46
N ASP A 271 -39.53 20.17 32.59
CA ASP A 271 -38.74 21.17 33.31
C ASP A 271 -38.56 20.76 34.79
N ASP A 272 -37.38 20.92 35.40
CA ASP A 272 -37.29 21.69 36.65
C ASP A 272 -35.85 22.04 37.06
N ASN A 273 -35.78 23.20 37.69
CA ASN A 273 -34.66 23.93 38.26
C ASN A 273 -33.92 23.18 39.39
N GLY A 274 -32.66 23.56 39.66
CA GLY A 274 -32.11 23.43 41.01
C GLY A 274 -30.59 23.30 41.13
N ASP A 275 -29.93 24.45 41.25
CA ASP A 275 -28.69 24.83 41.95
C ASP A 275 -27.57 23.83 42.35
N PRO A 276 -26.32 24.34 42.45
CA PRO A 276 -25.12 23.60 42.82
C PRO A 276 -24.87 23.59 44.34
N GLU A 277 -24.21 22.55 44.86
CA GLU A 277 -23.25 22.52 45.99
C GLU A 277 -23.37 21.24 46.86
N ALA A 278 -22.19 20.84 47.38
CA ALA A 278 -21.93 19.81 48.40
C ALA A 278 -22.07 18.34 47.90
N ASP A 279 -21.08 17.46 48.00
CA ASP A 279 -20.26 17.18 49.17
C ASP A 279 -18.82 16.78 48.83
N ARG A 280 -17.91 17.28 49.69
CA ARG A 280 -16.58 16.70 49.93
C ARG A 280 -16.74 15.45 50.80
N GLU A 281 -15.72 14.59 50.73
CA GLU A 281 -15.49 13.39 51.56
C GLU A 281 -16.01 12.07 50.98
N ASN A 282 -15.13 11.38 50.23
CA ASN A 282 -14.57 10.12 50.70
C ASN A 282 -13.36 9.75 49.84
N GLY A 283 -12.19 9.75 50.49
CA GLY A 283 -10.98 9.17 49.93
C GLY A 283 -11.01 7.65 49.99
N ASN A 284 -10.25 7.05 49.08
CA ASN A 284 -9.69 5.70 49.14
C ASN A 284 -10.62 4.58 49.63
N GLU A 285 -11.17 3.81 48.70
CA GLU A 285 -11.23 2.34 48.77
C GLU A 285 -11.87 1.77 47.49
N LYS A 286 -11.05 1.18 46.63
CA LYS A 286 -11.35 0.10 45.66
C LYS A 286 -10.01 -0.30 45.01
N GLU A 287 -9.22 -1.04 45.78
CA GLU A 287 -9.08 -2.49 45.67
C GLU A 287 -8.20 -2.90 44.48
N SER A 288 -6.89 -2.89 44.76
CA SER A 288 -5.95 -3.85 44.19
C SER A 288 -6.36 -5.25 44.66
N LEU A 289 -7.20 -5.95 43.89
CA LEU A 289 -7.27 -7.41 43.95
C LEU A 289 -5.87 -7.92 43.58
N LYS A 290 -5.26 -8.71 44.46
CA LYS A 290 -3.93 -9.28 44.22
C LYS A 290 -4.03 -10.19 42.99
N ASP A 291 -3.05 -10.17 42.10
CA ASP A 291 -3.06 -10.96 40.85
C ASP A 291 -3.37 -12.46 41.08
N ALA A 292 -3.03 -12.99 42.26
CA ALA A 292 -3.36 -14.36 42.70
C ALA A 292 -4.88 -14.61 42.90
N ASP A 293 -5.63 -13.64 43.39
CA ASP A 293 -7.09 -13.77 43.60
C ASP A 293 -7.84 -13.70 42.26
N ARG A 294 -7.29 -12.96 41.29
CA ARG A 294 -7.80 -12.89 39.92
C ARG A 294 -7.52 -14.17 39.13
N GLU A 295 -6.30 -14.71 39.21
CA GLU A 295 -5.96 -15.99 38.56
C GLU A 295 -6.79 -17.16 39.12
N ALA A 296 -7.04 -17.19 40.43
CA ALA A 296 -7.89 -18.21 41.04
C ALA A 296 -9.34 -18.15 40.54
N ALA A 297 -9.88 -16.94 40.33
CA ALA A 297 -11.20 -16.76 39.74
C ALA A 297 -11.25 -17.18 38.25
N LEU A 298 -10.17 -16.97 37.50
CA LEU A 298 -10.05 -17.40 36.10
C LEU A 298 -9.94 -18.91 35.95
N ASP A 299 -9.29 -19.60 36.90
CA ASP A 299 -9.16 -21.06 36.90
C ASP A 299 -10.52 -21.78 37.06
N GLU A 300 -11.51 -21.13 37.70
CA GLU A 300 -12.87 -21.67 37.90
C GLU A 300 -13.81 -21.43 36.71
N LEU A 301 -13.40 -20.66 35.69
CA LEU A 301 -14.22 -20.41 34.50
C LEU A 301 -14.48 -21.68 33.70
N SER A 302 -15.71 -21.80 33.17
CA SER A 302 -16.07 -22.85 32.21
C SER A 302 -15.29 -22.67 30.91
N LEU A 303 -14.95 -23.77 30.24
CA LEU A 303 -14.39 -23.72 28.88
C LEU A 303 -15.32 -23.05 27.86
N ASP A 304 -16.62 -22.94 28.15
CA ASP A 304 -17.59 -22.25 27.28
C ASP A 304 -17.22 -20.77 27.07
N GLU A 305 -16.60 -20.14 28.07
CA GLU A 305 -16.18 -18.72 28.06
C GLU A 305 -14.97 -18.46 27.15
N LEU A 306 -14.23 -19.50 26.75
CA LEU A 306 -13.07 -19.37 25.86
C LEU A 306 -13.45 -19.21 24.37
N GLU A 307 -14.74 -19.33 24.03
CA GLU A 307 -15.26 -19.23 22.64
C GLU A 307 -14.44 -20.07 21.65
N LEU A 308 -14.10 -21.30 22.05
CA LEU A 308 -13.33 -22.20 21.20
C LEU A 308 -14.21 -22.73 20.08
N SER A 309 -13.61 -23.01 18.92
CA SER A 309 -14.32 -23.68 17.84
C SER A 309 -14.97 -24.98 18.32
N VAL A 310 -16.14 -25.29 17.75
CA VAL A 310 -16.95 -26.47 18.11
C VAL A 310 -16.10 -27.75 18.12
N ARG A 311 -15.13 -27.87 17.21
CA ARG A 311 -14.21 -29.01 17.17
C ARG A 311 -13.26 -29.03 18.36
N THR A 312 -12.60 -27.92 18.65
CA THR A 312 -11.61 -27.79 19.73
C THR A 312 -12.28 -27.97 21.08
N TYR A 313 -13.40 -27.29 21.31
CA TYR A 313 -14.24 -27.44 22.50
C TYR A 313 -14.65 -28.90 22.74
N ASN A 314 -15.20 -29.58 21.72
CA ASN A 314 -15.64 -30.97 21.85
C ASN A 314 -14.48 -31.94 22.10
N CYS A 315 -13.27 -31.66 21.59
CA CYS A 315 -12.09 -32.49 21.85
C CYS A 315 -11.62 -32.37 23.31
N LEU A 316 -11.62 -31.17 23.87
CA LEU A 316 -11.26 -30.91 25.27
C LEU A 316 -12.28 -31.53 26.23
N ARG A 317 -13.58 -31.28 26.01
CA ARG A 317 -14.67 -31.81 26.83
C ARG A 317 -14.71 -33.34 26.85
N ARG A 318 -14.51 -33.98 25.69
CA ARG A 318 -14.41 -35.46 25.59
C ARG A 318 -13.19 -36.04 26.30
N SER A 319 -12.18 -35.21 26.54
CA SER A 319 -10.97 -35.59 27.27
C SER A 319 -11.07 -35.25 28.76
N GLY A 320 -12.25 -34.83 29.23
CA GLY A 320 -12.54 -34.58 30.64
C GLY A 320 -12.11 -33.20 31.12
N ILE A 321 -11.73 -32.30 30.22
CA ILE A 321 -11.34 -30.92 30.55
C ILE A 321 -12.60 -30.07 30.40
N ASN A 322 -13.06 -29.44 31.48
CA ASN A 322 -14.29 -28.65 31.51
C ASN A 322 -14.07 -27.22 32.01
N THR A 323 -12.91 -26.94 32.61
CA THR A 323 -12.57 -25.60 33.14
C THR A 323 -11.25 -25.07 32.56
N VAL A 324 -11.09 -23.75 32.59
CA VAL A 324 -9.84 -23.07 32.18
C VAL A 324 -8.67 -23.51 33.06
N GLY A 325 -8.87 -23.70 34.35
CA GLY A 325 -7.83 -24.16 35.28
C GLY A 325 -7.34 -25.60 35.02
N GLU A 326 -8.20 -26.50 34.54
CA GLU A 326 -7.81 -27.84 34.08
C GLU A 326 -6.99 -27.77 32.79
N LEU A 327 -7.36 -26.89 31.86
CA LEU A 327 -6.65 -26.68 30.60
C LEU A 327 -5.25 -26.10 30.82
N ARG A 328 -5.12 -25.15 31.75
CA ARG A 328 -3.86 -24.51 32.14
C ARG A 328 -2.82 -25.49 32.70
N LYS A 329 -3.27 -26.55 33.37
CA LYS A 329 -2.39 -27.64 33.89
C LYS A 329 -1.86 -28.58 32.81
N MET A 330 -2.27 -28.41 31.55
CA MET A 330 -1.74 -29.20 30.45
C MET A 330 -0.47 -28.55 29.89
N SER A 331 0.48 -29.36 29.44
CA SER A 331 1.57 -28.89 28.59
C SER A 331 1.21 -28.99 27.10
N ARG A 332 1.99 -28.33 26.22
CA ARG A 332 1.87 -28.54 24.76
C ARG A 332 1.96 -30.01 24.38
N GLU A 333 2.83 -30.76 25.06
CA GLU A 333 3.00 -32.19 24.81
C GLU A 333 1.74 -32.98 25.18
N ASP A 334 1.04 -32.59 26.24
CA ASP A 334 -0.21 -33.24 26.65
C ASP A 334 -1.37 -32.93 25.68
N LEU A 335 -1.39 -31.73 25.10
CA LEU A 335 -2.34 -31.39 24.03
C LEU A 335 -2.16 -32.24 22.77
N THR A 336 -0.94 -32.72 22.47
CA THR A 336 -0.72 -33.65 21.35
C THR A 336 -1.30 -35.04 21.61
N LYS A 337 -1.50 -35.42 22.88
CA LYS A 337 -2.08 -36.70 23.29
C LYS A 337 -3.62 -36.67 23.29
N VAL A 338 -4.22 -35.50 23.18
CA VAL A 338 -5.68 -35.33 23.09
C VAL A 338 -6.20 -35.86 21.75
N ARG A 339 -7.13 -36.81 21.81
CA ARG A 339 -7.67 -37.48 20.63
C ARG A 339 -8.36 -36.49 19.70
N ASN A 340 -7.97 -36.50 18.41
CA ASN A 340 -8.51 -35.65 17.33
C ASN A 340 -8.23 -34.15 17.43
N LEU A 341 -7.37 -33.73 18.36
CA LEU A 341 -6.91 -32.34 18.48
C LEU A 341 -5.81 -32.08 17.44
N ALA A 342 -6.15 -31.31 16.39
CA ALA A 342 -5.21 -30.96 15.34
C ALA A 342 -4.32 -29.78 15.77
N ARG A 343 -3.18 -29.58 15.09
CA ARG A 343 -2.25 -28.46 15.35
C ARG A 343 -2.95 -27.08 15.38
N LYS A 344 -3.89 -26.83 14.46
CA LYS A 344 -4.68 -25.58 14.44
C LYS A 344 -5.51 -25.38 15.70
N SER A 345 -6.10 -26.44 16.24
CA SER A 345 -6.86 -26.42 17.51
C SER A 345 -5.94 -26.15 18.71
N GLN A 346 -4.69 -26.61 18.67
CA GLN A 346 -3.70 -26.33 19.71
C GLN A 346 -3.28 -24.85 19.68
N GLU A 347 -3.03 -24.32 18.48
CA GLU A 347 -2.70 -22.90 18.28
C GLU A 347 -3.87 -21.99 18.70
N GLU A 348 -5.11 -22.38 18.40
CA GLU A 348 -6.34 -21.70 18.86
C GLU A 348 -6.43 -21.64 20.39
N ILE A 349 -6.18 -22.76 21.08
CA ILE A 349 -6.16 -22.82 22.56
C ILE A 349 -5.13 -21.85 23.14
N ILE A 350 -3.90 -21.88 22.62
CA ILE A 350 -2.80 -21.04 23.11
C ILE A 350 -3.13 -19.56 22.90
N GLN A 351 -3.72 -19.20 21.76
CA GLN A 351 -4.11 -17.82 21.48
C GLN A 351 -5.23 -17.32 22.40
N LYS A 352 -6.28 -18.12 22.63
CA LYS A 352 -7.38 -17.75 23.52
C LYS A 352 -6.91 -17.64 24.99
N LEU A 353 -6.08 -18.56 25.47
CA LEU A 353 -5.46 -18.44 26.79
C LEU A 353 -4.60 -17.18 26.91
N ALA A 354 -3.76 -16.90 25.91
CA ALA A 354 -2.91 -15.71 25.90
C ALA A 354 -3.73 -14.40 25.89
N SER A 355 -4.89 -14.38 25.23
CA SER A 355 -5.79 -13.21 25.23
C SER A 355 -6.38 -12.89 26.62
N MET A 356 -6.44 -13.89 27.50
CA MET A 356 -6.87 -13.75 28.90
C MET A 356 -5.70 -13.57 29.87
N GLY A 357 -4.47 -13.46 29.36
CA GLY A 357 -3.25 -13.36 30.18
C GLY A 357 -2.83 -14.68 30.85
N LEU A 358 -3.26 -15.82 30.30
CA LEU A 358 -2.97 -17.15 30.85
C LEU A 358 -2.04 -17.93 29.90
N THR A 359 -1.23 -18.83 30.45
CA THR A 359 -0.31 -19.71 29.72
C THR A 359 -0.43 -21.15 30.17
N LEU A 360 -0.10 -22.09 29.29
CA LEU A 360 -0.08 -23.52 29.62
C LEU A 360 1.07 -23.87 30.58
N GLN A 361 0.92 -24.95 31.33
CA GLN A 361 1.94 -25.40 32.27
C GLN A 361 3.24 -25.75 31.54
N GLY A 362 4.31 -25.01 31.88
CA GLY A 362 5.64 -25.19 31.29
C GLY A 362 5.87 -24.48 29.95
N GLU A 363 4.88 -23.75 29.42
CA GLU A 363 5.15 -22.74 28.41
C GLU A 363 5.80 -21.53 29.08
N GLN A 364 7.03 -21.20 28.69
CA GLN A 364 7.55 -19.86 28.96
C GLN A 364 6.71 -18.89 28.13
N GLU A 365 6.29 -17.77 28.73
CA GLU A 365 5.78 -16.63 27.96
C GLU A 365 6.76 -16.37 26.81
N PRO A 366 6.27 -16.07 25.59
CA PRO A 366 7.16 -15.69 24.50
C PRO A 366 8.09 -14.58 25.02
N PRO A 367 9.41 -14.68 24.76
CA PRO A 367 10.37 -13.72 25.29
C PRO A 367 9.90 -12.31 24.95
N SER A 368 9.89 -11.44 25.96
CA SER A 368 9.47 -10.06 25.79
C SER A 368 10.27 -9.42 24.65
N SER A 369 9.69 -8.48 23.92
CA SER A 369 10.38 -7.82 22.82
C SER A 369 11.67 -7.12 23.30
N SER A 370 11.70 -6.73 24.57
CA SER A 370 12.91 -6.21 25.24
C SER A 370 14.00 -7.27 25.41
N GLU A 371 13.67 -8.52 25.75
CA GLU A 371 14.63 -9.63 25.82
C GLU A 371 15.18 -9.99 24.45
N LEU A 372 14.31 -10.03 23.42
CA LEU A 372 14.74 -10.23 22.03
C LEU A 372 15.74 -9.15 21.58
N LEU A 373 15.57 -7.90 22.01
CA LEU A 373 16.55 -6.83 21.77
C LEU A 373 17.88 -7.12 22.47
N HIS A 374 17.85 -7.64 23.69
CA HIS A 374 19.06 -7.98 24.45
C HIS A 374 19.85 -9.12 23.79
N GLU A 375 19.17 -10.11 23.23
CA GLU A 375 19.77 -11.26 22.53
C GLU A 375 20.50 -10.90 21.23
N LEU A 376 20.16 -9.77 20.59
CA LEU A 376 20.88 -9.34 19.39
C LEU A 376 22.37 -9.14 19.69
N ILE A 377 23.24 -9.66 18.82
CA ILE A 377 24.69 -9.52 19.01
C ILE A 377 25.08 -8.07 18.71
N GLY A 378 25.93 -7.48 19.54
CA GLY A 378 26.43 -6.11 19.35
C GLY A 378 25.38 -5.02 19.54
N LEU A 379 25.42 -4.00 18.67
CA LEU A 379 24.43 -2.91 18.59
C LEU A 379 24.22 -2.11 19.89
N LYS A 380 25.28 -1.91 20.69
CA LYS A 380 25.16 -1.26 22.02
C LYS A 380 24.45 0.10 21.96
N ASP A 381 24.85 0.95 21.02
CA ASP A 381 24.30 2.30 20.86
C ASP A 381 22.83 2.26 20.42
N VAL A 382 22.49 1.39 19.47
CA VAL A 382 21.10 1.16 19.02
C VAL A 382 20.24 0.68 20.18
N LYS A 383 20.71 -0.31 20.97
CA LYS A 383 19.97 -0.82 22.14
C LYS A 383 19.72 0.27 23.17
N GLU A 384 20.66 1.19 23.38
CA GLU A 384 20.49 2.31 24.29
C GLU A 384 19.46 3.32 23.77
N GLN A 385 19.52 3.66 22.47
CA GLN A 385 18.55 4.55 21.84
C GLN A 385 17.14 3.97 21.87
N VAL A 386 16.98 2.68 21.53
CA VAL A 386 15.69 1.98 21.62
C VAL A 386 15.14 2.03 23.04
N ARG A 387 15.97 1.80 24.07
CA ARG A 387 15.54 1.92 25.47
C ARG A 387 15.04 3.33 25.81
N LYS A 388 15.73 4.38 25.35
CA LYS A 388 15.30 5.77 25.55
C LYS A 388 13.97 6.07 24.87
N ILE A 389 13.79 5.59 23.64
CA ILE A 389 12.55 5.78 22.87
C ILE A 389 11.40 5.01 23.50
N ALA A 390 11.62 3.77 23.95
CA ALA A 390 10.61 2.97 24.65
C ALA A 390 10.18 3.62 25.97
N ALA A 391 11.13 4.17 26.74
CA ALA A 391 10.82 4.92 27.97
C ALA A 391 10.00 6.19 27.67
N PHE A 392 10.34 6.91 26.60
CA PHE A 392 9.59 8.08 26.15
C PHE A 392 8.15 7.71 25.73
N ALA A 393 7.98 6.63 24.97
CA ALA A 393 6.68 6.14 24.56
C ALA A 393 5.81 5.71 25.75
N ARG A 394 6.40 5.05 26.75
CA ARG A 394 5.71 4.69 28.00
C ARG A 394 5.25 5.92 28.76
N MET A 395 6.13 6.90 28.95
CA MET A 395 5.78 8.18 29.58
C MET A 395 4.64 8.88 28.84
N LYS A 396 4.66 8.89 27.51
CA LYS A 396 3.58 9.46 26.69
C LYS A 396 2.25 8.76 26.96
N LYS A 397 2.24 7.42 26.97
CA LYS A 397 1.05 6.61 27.26
C LYS A 397 0.51 6.86 28.67
N ASP A 398 1.39 6.92 29.67
CA ASP A 398 1.01 7.19 31.06
C ASP A 398 0.40 8.59 31.21
N MET A 399 0.93 9.59 30.51
CA MET A 399 0.38 10.95 30.51
C MET A 399 -1.02 11.01 29.91
N GLU A 400 -1.25 10.29 28.81
CA GLU A 400 -2.57 10.17 28.17
C GLU A 400 -3.58 9.46 29.09
N ALA A 401 -3.16 8.38 29.75
CA ALA A 401 -4.00 7.65 30.72
C ALA A 401 -4.38 8.51 31.93
N LEU A 402 -3.52 9.44 32.34
CA LEU A 402 -3.77 10.40 33.42
C LEU A 402 -4.55 11.65 32.97
N GLY A 403 -5.02 11.70 31.72
CA GLY A 403 -5.77 12.84 31.16
C GLY A 403 -4.97 14.14 31.06
N LYS A 404 -3.63 14.06 31.07
CA LYS A 404 -2.75 15.23 30.90
C LYS A 404 -2.61 15.57 29.41
N ALA A 405 -2.28 16.82 29.11
CA ALA A 405 -1.99 17.25 27.74
C ALA A 405 -0.91 16.33 27.11
N SER A 406 -1.27 15.65 26.02
CA SER A 406 -0.38 14.73 25.32
C SER A 406 0.86 15.47 24.82
N VAL A 407 2.03 14.85 24.94
CA VAL A 407 3.28 15.40 24.42
C VAL A 407 3.21 15.34 22.89
N PRO A 408 3.28 16.48 22.17
CA PRO A 408 3.06 16.56 20.72
C PRO A 408 4.29 16.11 19.92
N VAL A 409 4.92 15.02 20.34
CA VAL A 409 6.10 14.45 19.67
C VAL A 409 5.68 13.13 19.03
N ALA A 410 5.90 13.04 17.72
CA ALA A 410 5.71 11.82 16.94
C ALA A 410 6.80 10.78 17.28
N LEU A 411 6.46 9.50 17.18
CA LEU A 411 7.40 8.39 17.41
C LEU A 411 8.11 7.91 16.14
N ASN A 412 7.96 8.64 15.03
CA ASN A 412 8.58 8.30 13.74
C ASN A 412 10.10 8.38 13.82
N MET A 413 10.77 7.52 13.04
CA MET A 413 12.21 7.34 13.14
C MET A 413 12.92 7.28 11.78
N GLU A 414 14.19 7.67 11.79
CA GLU A 414 15.15 7.49 10.71
C GLU A 414 16.17 6.41 11.14
N PHE A 415 16.31 5.35 10.35
CA PHE A 415 17.30 4.29 10.54
C PHE A 415 18.40 4.43 9.47
N VAL A 416 19.59 4.83 9.89
CA VAL A 416 20.75 4.96 8.99
C VAL A 416 21.78 3.88 9.24
N GLY A 417 22.30 3.28 8.18
CA GLY A 417 23.45 2.37 8.28
C GLY A 417 23.58 1.46 7.07
N ASN A 418 24.69 0.72 7.00
CA ASN A 418 24.97 -0.17 5.88
C ASN A 418 24.02 -1.39 5.81
N PRO A 419 23.94 -2.11 4.69
CA PRO A 419 23.14 -3.30 4.56
C PRO A 419 23.60 -4.39 5.53
N GLY A 420 22.66 -5.17 6.06
CA GLY A 420 22.99 -6.26 6.98
C GLY A 420 23.33 -5.82 8.41
N THR A 421 23.15 -4.55 8.80
CA THR A 421 23.31 -4.06 10.18
C THR A 421 22.07 -4.28 11.08
N ALA A 422 21.14 -5.13 10.66
CA ALA A 422 19.92 -5.52 11.39
C ALA A 422 18.83 -4.44 11.56
N LYS A 423 18.80 -3.40 10.71
CA LYS A 423 17.73 -2.37 10.67
C LYS A 423 16.31 -2.95 10.72
N THR A 424 15.96 -3.83 9.78
CA THR A 424 14.64 -4.46 9.70
C THR A 424 14.34 -5.34 10.92
N THR A 425 15.34 -6.04 11.45
CA THR A 425 15.18 -6.87 12.66
C THR A 425 14.85 -6.00 13.88
N VAL A 426 15.56 -4.89 14.07
CA VAL A 426 15.28 -3.94 15.15
C VAL A 426 13.92 -3.27 14.97
N ALA A 427 13.50 -2.97 13.74
CA ALA A 427 12.15 -2.44 13.48
C ALA A 427 11.04 -3.40 13.92
N ARG A 428 11.17 -4.71 13.64
CA ARG A 428 10.21 -5.73 14.13
C ARG A 428 10.16 -5.79 15.65
N ILE A 429 11.32 -5.74 16.30
CA ILE A 429 11.40 -5.75 17.77
C ILE A 429 10.75 -4.49 18.36
N LEU A 430 11.01 -3.32 17.78
CA LEU A 430 10.37 -2.06 18.18
C LEU A 430 8.85 -2.10 18.04
N ALA A 431 8.33 -2.68 16.96
CA ALA A 431 6.87 -2.87 16.81
C ALA A 431 6.30 -3.72 17.95
N GLY A 432 7.02 -4.78 18.36
CA GLY A 432 6.70 -5.58 19.54
C GLY A 432 6.69 -4.76 20.83
N ILE A 433 7.75 -3.97 21.08
CA ILE A 433 7.85 -3.09 22.25
C ILE A 433 6.69 -2.07 22.28
N PHE A 434 6.37 -1.45 21.16
CA PHE A 434 5.27 -0.48 21.09
C PHE A 434 3.90 -1.11 21.26
N LYS A 435 3.72 -2.36 20.83
CA LYS A 435 2.52 -3.14 21.12
C LYS A 435 2.41 -3.43 22.62
N GLU A 436 3.49 -3.88 23.26
CA GLU A 436 3.53 -4.15 24.71
C GLU A 436 3.23 -2.90 25.55
N ILE A 437 3.66 -1.71 25.09
CA ILE A 437 3.33 -0.43 25.74
C ILE A 437 1.88 0.00 25.46
N GLY A 438 1.22 -0.56 24.44
CA GLY A 438 -0.13 -0.17 24.03
C GLY A 438 -0.18 1.10 23.19
N ILE A 439 0.90 1.42 22.47
CA ILE A 439 0.93 2.46 21.42
C ILE A 439 0.44 1.90 20.10
N LEU A 440 0.85 0.69 19.73
CA LEU A 440 0.39 -0.01 18.53
C LEU A 440 -0.57 -1.14 18.92
N SER A 441 -1.56 -1.43 18.07
CA SER A 441 -2.47 -2.56 18.29
C SER A 441 -1.85 -3.90 17.85
N SER A 442 -0.83 -3.87 17.00
CA SER A 442 -0.15 -5.06 16.49
C SER A 442 1.37 -4.90 16.45
N SER A 443 2.09 -6.01 16.64
CA SER A 443 3.54 -6.10 16.53
C SER A 443 4.02 -6.39 15.10
N GLN A 444 3.08 -6.50 14.16
CA GLN A 444 3.40 -6.65 12.74
C GLN A 444 3.97 -5.35 12.17
N ILE A 445 4.83 -5.50 11.17
CA ILE A 445 5.36 -4.39 10.39
C ILE A 445 4.88 -4.49 8.95
N VAL A 446 4.62 -3.35 8.33
CA VAL A 446 4.35 -3.23 6.90
C VAL A 446 5.64 -2.75 6.26
N GLU A 447 6.33 -3.62 5.54
CA GLU A 447 7.55 -3.28 4.80
C GLU A 447 7.18 -2.81 3.40
N THR A 448 7.72 -1.67 2.99
CA THR A 448 7.49 -1.06 1.69
C THR A 448 8.76 -0.46 1.13
N GLY A 449 8.85 -0.40 -0.20
CA GLY A 449 9.87 0.35 -0.91
C GLY A 449 9.25 1.23 -1.99
N ARG A 450 10.11 1.80 -2.84
CA ARG A 450 9.67 2.68 -3.95
C ARG A 450 8.64 2.02 -4.86
N ALA A 451 8.79 0.74 -5.18
CA ALA A 451 7.89 0.04 -6.08
C ALA A 451 6.46 -0.10 -5.53
N ASP A 452 6.30 -0.11 -4.20
CA ASP A 452 4.99 -0.19 -3.55
C ASP A 452 4.32 1.19 -3.43
N LEU A 453 5.13 2.25 -3.38
CA LEU A 453 4.67 3.61 -3.12
C LEU A 453 4.46 4.42 -4.40
N VAL A 454 5.28 4.20 -5.42
CA VAL A 454 5.33 5.03 -6.64
C VAL A 454 4.75 4.26 -7.82
N ALA A 455 3.67 4.79 -8.40
CA ALA A 455 3.05 4.22 -9.58
C ALA A 455 3.74 4.69 -10.88
N GLY A 456 3.55 3.96 -11.97
CA GLY A 456 4.03 4.36 -13.31
C GLY A 456 3.16 5.42 -14.00
N TYR A 457 2.02 5.78 -13.40
CA TYR A 457 1.00 6.65 -13.96
C TYR A 457 0.68 7.83 -13.02
N ILE A 458 0.39 8.99 -13.59
CA ILE A 458 0.06 10.24 -12.87
C ILE A 458 -1.16 10.02 -11.96
N GLY A 459 -1.11 10.47 -10.71
CA GLY A 459 -2.24 10.47 -9.78
C GLY A 459 -2.49 9.14 -9.04
N GLN A 460 -1.85 8.04 -9.45
CA GLN A 460 -1.96 6.75 -8.74
C GLN A 460 -1.02 6.66 -7.52
N THR A 461 0.06 7.44 -7.49
CA THR A 461 1.04 7.44 -6.39
C THR A 461 0.40 7.81 -5.05
N ALA A 462 -0.44 8.85 -5.02
CA ALA A 462 -1.14 9.23 -3.79
C ALA A 462 -2.06 8.11 -3.28
N ILE A 463 -2.74 7.38 -4.19
CA ILE A 463 -3.61 6.26 -3.86
C ILE A 463 -2.80 5.12 -3.24
N ASN A 464 -1.66 4.78 -3.84
CA ASN A 464 -0.77 3.72 -3.33
C ASN A 464 -0.24 4.06 -1.93
N VAL A 465 0.20 5.30 -1.71
CA VAL A 465 0.65 5.75 -0.38
C VAL A 465 -0.48 5.63 0.64
N LYS A 466 -1.68 6.12 0.33
CA LYS A 466 -2.84 6.01 1.24
C LYS A 466 -3.16 4.56 1.58
N SER A 467 -3.20 3.67 0.58
CA SER A 467 -3.43 2.23 0.78
C SER A 467 -2.36 1.58 1.68
N VAL A 468 -1.10 2.00 1.55
CA VAL A 468 -0.02 1.54 2.44
C VAL A 468 -0.26 2.00 3.88
N PHE A 469 -0.65 3.26 4.10
CA PHE A 469 -0.95 3.78 5.43
C PHE A 469 -2.18 3.11 6.06
N GLU A 470 -3.22 2.82 5.28
CA GLU A 470 -4.38 2.05 5.74
C GLU A 470 -3.98 0.65 6.21
N ARG A 471 -3.16 -0.06 5.43
CA ARG A 471 -2.61 -1.38 5.85
C ARG A 471 -1.73 -1.29 7.08
N ALA A 472 -1.07 -0.15 7.29
CA ALA A 472 -0.19 0.11 8.41
C ALA A 472 -0.90 0.67 9.65
N ARG A 473 -2.22 0.91 9.60
CA ARG A 473 -2.99 1.38 10.76
C ARG A 473 -2.84 0.43 11.94
N GLY A 474 -2.44 0.97 13.10
CA GLY A 474 -2.16 0.22 14.31
C GLY A 474 -0.85 -0.59 14.28
N LYS A 475 -0.01 -0.38 13.25
CA LYS A 475 1.24 -1.10 12.99
C LYS A 475 2.40 -0.14 12.74
N LEU A 476 3.60 -0.69 12.63
CA LEU A 476 4.79 0.05 12.21
C LEU A 476 4.94 -0.04 10.69
N LEU A 477 5.02 1.11 10.01
CA LEU A 477 5.33 1.23 8.58
C LEU A 477 6.84 1.39 8.41
N PHE A 478 7.47 0.44 7.72
CA PHE A 478 8.91 0.46 7.43
C PHE A 478 9.12 0.74 5.94
N ILE A 479 9.75 1.88 5.63
CA ILE A 479 10.06 2.31 4.27
C ILE A 479 11.56 2.11 4.04
N ASP A 480 11.91 1.06 3.31
CA ASP A 480 13.32 0.75 3.00
C ASP A 480 13.80 1.54 1.78
N GLU A 481 15.10 1.86 1.80
CA GLU A 481 15.77 2.71 0.81
C GLU A 481 14.96 3.99 0.47
N ALA A 482 14.46 4.68 1.50
CA ALA A 482 13.52 5.80 1.35
C ALA A 482 14.05 6.94 0.47
N TYR A 483 15.37 7.14 0.44
CA TYR A 483 16.04 8.12 -0.42
C TYR A 483 15.75 7.89 -1.92
N SER A 484 15.40 6.66 -2.32
CA SER A 484 15.01 6.34 -3.70
C SER A 484 13.74 7.07 -4.15
N LEU A 485 12.91 7.57 -3.22
CA LEU A 485 11.75 8.41 -3.52
C LEU A 485 12.15 9.83 -3.95
N ALA A 486 13.34 10.30 -3.59
CA ALA A 486 13.78 11.66 -3.88
C ALA A 486 14.71 11.76 -5.09
N SER A 487 14.41 11.01 -6.15
CA SER A 487 15.14 11.09 -7.43
C SER A 487 14.95 12.46 -8.11
N ASP A 488 16.00 12.96 -8.77
CA ASP A 488 16.03 14.29 -9.41
C ASP A 488 15.45 14.33 -10.83
N SER A 489 14.70 13.30 -11.24
CA SER A 489 14.11 13.28 -12.57
C SER A 489 12.83 14.13 -12.59
N PRO A 490 12.72 15.13 -13.50
CA PRO A 490 11.53 15.99 -13.62
C PRO A 490 10.22 15.26 -13.97
N ARG A 491 10.31 13.95 -14.30
CA ARG A 491 9.18 13.08 -14.64
C ARG A 491 8.85 12.07 -13.54
N ASP A 492 9.44 12.22 -12.36
CA ASP A 492 9.39 11.22 -11.32
C ASP A 492 8.33 11.55 -10.26
N PHE A 493 7.40 10.62 -10.07
CA PHE A 493 6.30 10.73 -9.11
C PHE A 493 6.75 10.54 -7.65
N GLY A 494 8.05 10.36 -7.40
CA GLY A 494 8.58 10.25 -6.04
C GLY A 494 8.33 11.49 -5.16
N TYR A 495 8.30 12.69 -5.74
CA TYR A 495 7.99 13.92 -4.97
C TYR A 495 6.53 13.95 -4.50
N GLU A 496 5.61 13.46 -5.32
CA GLU A 496 4.19 13.26 -4.94
C GLU A 496 4.10 12.27 -3.79
N ALA A 497 4.82 11.14 -3.86
CA ALA A 497 4.85 10.15 -2.78
C ALA A 497 5.31 10.77 -1.46
N ILE A 498 6.40 11.54 -1.46
CA ILE A 498 6.93 12.19 -0.24
C ILE A 498 5.90 13.14 0.36
N ASN A 499 5.25 13.97 -0.45
CA ASN A 499 4.23 14.90 0.03
C ASN A 499 3.02 14.17 0.62
N THR A 500 2.55 13.12 -0.04
CA THR A 500 1.45 12.30 0.48
C THR A 500 1.87 11.57 1.78
N ILE A 501 3.09 11.05 1.86
CA ILE A 501 3.61 10.42 3.10
C ILE A 501 3.60 11.45 4.25
N VAL A 502 4.07 12.68 4.01
CA VAL A 502 4.06 13.74 5.04
C VAL A 502 2.64 14.05 5.52
N GLN A 503 1.67 14.10 4.62
CA GLN A 503 0.26 14.31 4.95
C GLN A 503 -0.30 13.14 5.77
N GLU A 504 -0.08 11.90 5.33
CA GLU A 504 -0.58 10.71 6.01
C GLU A 504 0.09 10.48 7.37
N MET A 505 1.34 10.91 7.55
CA MET A 505 2.00 10.92 8.87
C MET A 505 1.32 11.86 9.87
N GLU A 506 0.67 12.93 9.41
CA GLU A 506 -0.09 13.83 10.28
C GLU A 506 -1.47 13.24 10.59
N ASN A 507 -2.15 12.74 9.55
CA ASN A 507 -3.50 12.16 9.67
C ASN A 507 -3.51 10.91 10.57
N ASN A 508 -2.48 10.07 10.48
CA ASN A 508 -2.39 8.78 11.19
C ASN A 508 -1.40 8.81 12.37
N ARG A 509 -1.09 9.99 12.91
CA ARG A 509 -0.02 10.20 13.92
C ARG A 509 -0.18 9.40 15.21
N ASN A 510 -1.41 8.98 15.54
CA ASN A 510 -1.73 8.23 16.75
C ASN A 510 -1.72 6.71 16.52
N ASP A 511 -1.91 6.27 15.28
CA ASP A 511 -2.16 4.87 14.95
C ASP A 511 -0.99 4.22 14.20
N THR A 512 -0.15 5.01 13.54
CA THR A 512 0.93 4.51 12.68
C THR A 512 2.26 5.14 13.05
N ILE A 513 3.27 4.30 13.30
CA ILE A 513 4.66 4.73 13.46
C ILE A 513 5.41 4.46 12.16
N VAL A 514 6.03 5.49 11.59
CA VAL A 514 6.79 5.39 10.34
C VAL A 514 8.29 5.34 10.62
N VAL A 515 8.98 4.37 10.02
CA VAL A 515 10.43 4.23 10.06
C VAL A 515 10.98 4.33 8.64
N PHE A 516 11.80 5.34 8.38
CA PHE A 516 12.53 5.49 7.12
C PHE A 516 13.92 4.88 7.25
N ALA A 517 14.28 3.96 6.37
CA ALA A 517 15.59 3.30 6.39
C ALA A 517 16.40 3.60 5.13
N GLY A 518 17.72 3.69 5.29
CA GLY A 518 18.63 3.85 4.16
C GLY A 518 20.09 4.03 4.56
N TYR A 519 20.91 4.38 3.57
CA TYR A 519 22.32 4.69 3.76
C TYR A 519 22.49 6.11 4.34
N PRO A 520 23.52 6.36 5.18
CA PRO A 520 23.64 7.62 5.90
C PRO A 520 23.68 8.89 5.02
N GLU A 521 24.45 8.89 3.93
CA GLU A 521 24.64 10.09 3.10
C GLU A 521 23.38 10.40 2.25
N GLU A 522 22.76 9.36 1.73
CA GLU A 522 21.56 9.42 0.89
C GLU A 522 20.34 9.82 1.71
N MET A 523 20.23 9.35 2.96
CA MET A 523 19.18 9.76 3.88
C MET A 523 19.32 11.23 4.28
N GLU A 524 20.54 11.73 4.49
CA GLU A 524 20.76 13.17 4.75
C GLU A 524 20.29 14.01 3.57
N THR A 525 20.60 13.58 2.35
CA THR A 525 20.13 14.23 1.11
C THR A 525 18.61 14.17 0.99
N PHE A 526 18.00 13.02 1.27
CA PHE A 526 16.55 12.81 1.25
C PHE A 526 15.80 13.76 2.20
N PHE A 527 16.23 13.87 3.46
CA PHE A 527 15.60 14.77 4.42
C PHE A 527 15.84 16.25 4.10
N SER A 528 16.98 16.59 3.48
CA SER A 528 17.27 17.97 3.07
C SER A 528 16.32 18.49 1.98
N LYS A 529 15.76 17.58 1.15
CA LYS A 529 14.86 17.94 0.04
C LYS A 529 13.45 18.31 0.50
N ASN A 530 13.01 17.85 1.67
CA ASN A 530 11.69 18.20 2.22
C ASN A 530 11.78 18.53 3.73
N PRO A 531 11.83 19.83 4.10
CA PRO A 531 11.88 20.25 5.49
C PRO A 531 10.70 19.76 6.33
N GLY A 532 9.52 19.57 5.71
CA GLY A 532 8.31 19.08 6.38
C GLY A 532 8.39 17.62 6.81
N LEU A 533 9.29 16.85 6.20
CA LEU A 533 9.58 15.47 6.60
C LEU A 533 10.49 15.42 7.83
N ARG A 534 11.54 16.26 7.87
CA ARG A 534 12.51 16.27 8.98
C ARG A 534 11.87 16.63 10.33
N SER A 535 10.91 17.55 10.34
CA SER A 535 10.20 17.94 11.57
C SER A 535 9.32 16.82 12.15
N ARG A 536 8.88 15.87 11.30
CA ARG A 536 8.00 14.76 11.68
C ARG A 536 8.73 13.47 12.03
N VAL A 537 10.04 13.42 11.85
CA VAL A 537 10.91 12.26 12.13
C VAL A 537 11.98 12.68 13.16
N PRO A 538 11.61 12.80 14.45
CA PRO A 538 12.51 13.36 15.47
C PRO A 538 13.61 12.40 15.93
N PHE A 539 13.43 11.08 15.77
CA PHE A 539 14.39 10.09 16.22
C PHE A 539 15.28 9.61 15.08
N ARG A 540 16.60 9.66 15.27
CA ARG A 540 17.59 9.09 14.35
C ARG A 540 18.38 8.00 15.05
N ILE A 541 18.34 6.79 14.50
CA ILE A 541 19.07 5.62 14.99
C ILE A 541 20.17 5.26 13.99
N SER A 542 21.41 5.25 14.48
CA SER A 542 22.59 4.93 13.67
C SER A 542 23.01 3.48 13.91
N PHE A 543 23.04 2.70 12.84
CA PHE A 543 23.43 1.30 12.82
C PHE A 543 24.85 1.19 12.25
N THR A 544 25.82 1.15 13.15
CA THR A 544 27.24 0.96 12.82
C THR A 544 27.52 -0.46 12.34
N ASP A 545 28.59 -0.61 11.57
CA ASP A 545 29.06 -1.93 11.16
C ASP A 545 29.50 -2.78 12.36
N TYR A 546 29.32 -4.09 12.23
CA TYR A 546 29.75 -5.05 13.23
C TYR A 546 31.27 -5.21 13.24
N SER A 547 31.83 -5.41 14.43
CA SER A 547 33.20 -5.92 14.59
C SER A 547 33.33 -7.35 14.05
N ALA A 548 34.55 -7.79 13.72
CA ALA A 548 34.75 -9.16 13.23
C ALA A 548 34.31 -10.20 14.28
N ASP A 549 34.57 -9.93 15.56
CA ASP A 549 34.11 -10.79 16.66
C ASP A 549 32.58 -10.90 16.72
N GLU A 550 31.88 -9.79 16.52
CA GLU A 550 30.40 -9.79 16.43
C GLU A 550 29.93 -10.54 15.18
N MET A 551 30.60 -10.39 14.04
CA MET A 551 30.29 -11.12 12.81
C MET A 551 30.46 -12.63 12.96
N VAL A 552 31.51 -13.09 13.66
CA VAL A 552 31.73 -14.51 13.99
C VAL A 552 30.59 -15.03 14.87
N GLN A 553 30.19 -14.27 15.89
CA GLN A 553 29.06 -14.62 16.74
C GLN A 553 27.75 -14.70 15.94
N ILE A 554 27.51 -13.77 15.01
CA ILE A 554 26.32 -13.74 14.15
C ILE A 554 26.31 -14.96 13.24
N ALA A 555 27.44 -15.32 12.63
CA ALA A 555 27.56 -16.52 11.81
C ALA A 555 27.30 -17.79 12.64
N GLY A 556 27.83 -17.87 13.87
CA GLY A 556 27.54 -18.97 14.79
C GLY A 556 26.06 -19.07 15.16
N LEU A 557 25.39 -17.94 15.40
CA LEU A 557 23.96 -17.89 15.64
C LEU A 557 23.16 -18.37 14.41
N GLU A 558 23.54 -17.93 13.22
CA GLU A 558 22.87 -18.31 11.98
C GLU A 558 23.05 -19.78 11.60
N ALA A 559 24.21 -20.37 11.91
CA ALA A 559 24.42 -21.81 11.79
C ALA A 559 23.52 -22.59 12.75
N ARG A 560 23.48 -22.21 14.03
CA ARG A 560 22.63 -22.85 15.05
C ARG A 560 21.15 -22.78 14.69
N LYS A 561 20.66 -21.63 14.20
CA LYS A 561 19.27 -21.46 13.73
C LYS A 561 18.91 -22.42 12.60
N ARG A 562 19.88 -22.83 11.78
CA ARG A 562 19.70 -23.79 10.68
C ARG A 562 19.99 -25.24 11.11
N GLY A 563 20.24 -25.49 12.40
CA GLY A 563 20.52 -26.83 12.93
C GLY A 563 21.96 -27.30 12.76
N PHE A 564 22.90 -26.40 12.48
CA PHE A 564 24.32 -26.72 12.32
C PHE A 564 25.16 -26.24 13.50
N SER A 565 26.16 -27.03 13.88
CA SER A 565 27.27 -26.62 14.76
C SER A 565 28.49 -26.24 13.93
N ILE A 566 29.36 -25.37 14.48
CA ILE A 566 30.64 -25.01 13.86
C ILE A 566 31.74 -25.64 14.69
N CYS A 567 32.66 -26.38 14.06
CA CYS A 567 33.77 -26.98 14.80
C CYS A 567 34.76 -25.90 15.27
N PRO A 568 35.47 -26.11 16.40
CA PRO A 568 36.43 -25.13 16.92
C PRO A 568 37.50 -24.71 15.90
N GLN A 569 37.96 -25.62 15.04
CA GLN A 569 38.96 -25.34 14.00
C GLN A 569 38.42 -24.43 12.89
N ALA A 570 37.12 -24.54 12.58
CA ALA A 570 36.46 -23.66 11.61
C ALA A 570 36.28 -22.23 12.13
N MET A 571 36.27 -22.02 13.45
CA MET A 571 36.11 -20.69 14.05
C MET A 571 37.26 -19.75 13.71
N GLU A 572 38.51 -20.25 13.68
CA GLU A 572 39.67 -19.44 13.30
C GLU A 572 39.58 -19.01 11.82
N LYS A 573 39.20 -19.94 10.95
CA LYS A 573 38.99 -19.64 9.53
C LYS A 573 37.86 -18.63 9.36
N LEU A 574 36.74 -18.83 10.03
CA LEU A 574 35.59 -17.92 10.03
C LEU A 574 35.99 -16.49 10.47
N ALA A 575 36.76 -16.36 11.55
CA ALA A 575 37.28 -15.07 12.01
C ALA A 575 38.16 -14.39 10.95
N SER A 576 39.05 -15.15 10.28
CA SER A 576 39.90 -14.62 9.22
C SER A 576 39.11 -14.12 8.01
N LEU A 577 38.01 -14.81 7.66
CA LEU A 577 37.10 -14.40 6.58
C LEU A 577 36.30 -13.15 6.96
N CYS A 578 35.83 -13.05 8.21
CA CYS A 578 35.15 -11.85 8.70
C CYS A 578 36.08 -10.62 8.70
N GLU A 579 37.34 -10.77 9.10
CA GLU A 579 38.33 -9.70 9.03
C GLU A 579 38.65 -9.27 7.59
N ALA A 580 38.74 -10.22 6.66
CA ALA A 580 38.93 -9.91 5.24
C ALA A 580 37.73 -9.13 4.67
N ALA A 581 36.49 -9.55 5.00
CA ALA A 581 35.27 -8.91 4.53
C ALA A 581 35.14 -7.44 4.97
N LYS A 582 35.62 -7.10 6.18
CA LYS A 582 35.62 -5.71 6.67
C LYS A 582 36.46 -4.74 5.85
N ARG A 583 37.39 -5.22 5.03
CA ARG A 583 38.19 -4.37 4.13
C ARG A 583 37.39 -3.86 2.93
N HIS A 584 36.19 -4.38 2.71
CA HIS A 584 35.29 -4.00 1.63
C HIS A 584 34.02 -3.37 2.22
N SER A 585 33.78 -2.09 1.90
CA SER A 585 32.69 -1.28 2.46
C SER A 585 31.30 -1.89 2.27
N ASP A 586 31.09 -2.59 1.15
CA ASP A 586 29.75 -3.05 0.74
C ASP A 586 29.48 -4.51 1.16
N MET A 587 30.44 -5.14 1.84
CA MET A 587 30.47 -6.59 2.08
C MET A 587 30.66 -6.98 3.55
N GLY A 588 30.73 -6.01 4.46
CA GLY A 588 30.69 -6.26 5.90
C GLY A 588 29.25 -6.53 6.39
N ASN A 589 29.12 -7.12 7.59
CA ASN A 589 27.86 -7.29 8.36
C ASN A 589 27.05 -8.58 8.13
N GLY A 590 25.85 -8.62 8.72
CA GLY A 590 25.04 -9.84 8.88
C GLY A 590 24.60 -10.49 7.58
N ARG A 591 24.45 -9.73 6.48
CA ARG A 591 24.17 -10.32 5.15
C ARG A 591 25.35 -11.18 4.68
N PHE A 592 26.58 -10.71 4.88
CA PHE A 592 27.77 -11.51 4.60
C PHE A 592 27.85 -12.76 5.49
N CYS A 593 27.63 -12.61 6.81
CA CYS A 593 27.62 -13.76 7.73
C CYS A 593 26.60 -14.82 7.31
N ARG A 594 25.40 -14.41 6.90
CA ARG A 594 24.36 -15.30 6.39
C ARG A 594 24.82 -16.05 5.14
N ASN A 595 25.30 -15.31 4.14
CA ASN A 595 25.77 -15.90 2.88
C ASN A 595 26.94 -16.87 3.11
N LEU A 596 27.83 -16.53 4.03
CA LEU A 596 28.98 -17.36 4.39
C LEU A 596 28.53 -18.70 5.02
N VAL A 597 27.55 -18.67 5.92
CA VAL A 597 26.96 -19.89 6.50
C VAL A 597 26.20 -20.69 5.46
N GLU A 598 25.44 -20.05 4.58
CA GLU A 598 24.70 -20.73 3.50
C GLU A 598 25.65 -21.45 2.54
N ASN A 599 26.73 -20.80 2.13
CA ASN A 599 27.78 -21.44 1.33
C ASN A 599 28.45 -22.60 2.08
N ALA A 600 28.73 -22.44 3.37
CA ALA A 600 29.28 -23.52 4.17
C ALA A 600 28.34 -24.73 4.26
N ILE A 601 27.03 -24.51 4.35
CA ILE A 601 26.03 -25.59 4.32
C ILE A 601 26.01 -26.29 2.95
N LEU A 602 26.14 -25.55 1.85
CA LEU A 602 26.24 -26.13 0.51
C LEU A 602 27.53 -26.96 0.36
N SER A 603 28.66 -26.47 0.86
CA SER A 603 29.93 -27.21 0.85
C SER A 603 29.87 -28.46 1.73
N TYR A 604 29.24 -28.37 2.91
CA TYR A 604 28.94 -29.53 3.75
C TYR A 604 28.08 -30.56 2.99
N ALA A 605 27.04 -30.11 2.29
CA ALA A 605 26.18 -30.99 1.51
C ALA A 605 26.97 -31.70 0.40
N LEU A 606 27.83 -30.99 -0.33
CA LEU A 606 28.69 -31.60 -1.34
C LEU A 606 29.70 -32.59 -0.71
N ARG A 607 30.30 -32.24 0.43
CA ARG A 607 31.28 -33.07 1.13
C ARG A 607 30.68 -34.36 1.70
N VAL A 608 29.45 -34.30 2.22
CA VAL A 608 28.80 -35.41 2.93
C VAL A 608 27.85 -36.22 2.02
N TYR A 609 27.26 -35.59 1.00
CA TYR A 609 26.25 -36.20 0.13
C TYR A 609 26.61 -36.20 -1.37
N GLY A 610 27.78 -35.68 -1.77
CA GLY A 610 28.21 -35.64 -3.16
C GLY A 610 28.54 -37.02 -3.75
N GLU A 611 28.50 -37.12 -5.08
CA GLU A 611 28.75 -38.36 -5.82
C GLU A 611 30.15 -38.93 -5.52
N GLY A 612 30.21 -40.20 -5.09
CA GLY A 612 31.43 -40.88 -4.61
C GLY A 612 31.38 -41.29 -3.13
N THR A 613 30.35 -40.90 -2.39
CA THR A 613 30.08 -41.34 -1.01
C THR A 613 29.16 -42.57 -1.00
N GLU A 614 29.60 -43.68 -1.57
CA GLU A 614 28.87 -44.95 -1.45
C GLU A 614 28.86 -45.43 0.01
N SER A 615 27.66 -45.54 0.58
CA SER A 615 27.34 -46.21 1.86
C SER A 615 28.00 -45.66 3.13
N MET A 616 27.45 -44.58 3.67
CA MET A 616 27.46 -44.34 5.13
C MET A 616 26.04 -44.55 5.70
N GLU A 617 25.48 -45.74 5.51
CA GLU A 617 24.35 -46.19 6.32
C GLU A 617 24.87 -46.48 7.74
N GLY A 618 24.57 -45.60 8.69
CA GLY A 618 24.90 -45.79 10.11
C GLY A 618 25.92 -44.83 10.72
N VAL A 619 26.47 -43.86 9.96
CA VAL A 619 27.24 -42.76 10.57
C VAL A 619 26.26 -41.68 11.00
N GLU A 620 26.22 -41.43 12.31
CA GLU A 620 25.44 -40.34 12.90
C GLU A 620 25.92 -39.02 12.28
N LYS A 621 25.04 -38.40 11.48
CA LYS A 621 25.36 -37.14 10.81
C LYS A 621 25.34 -36.05 11.86
N ASP A 622 26.52 -35.56 12.22
CA ASP A 622 26.72 -34.59 13.30
C ASP A 622 26.34 -33.14 12.93
N PHE A 623 25.93 -32.91 11.66
CA PHE A 623 25.59 -31.59 11.11
C PHE A 623 26.59 -30.50 11.50
N THR A 624 27.88 -30.85 11.50
CA THR A 624 28.95 -29.94 11.92
C THR A 624 29.72 -29.39 10.71
N LEU A 625 29.76 -28.06 10.62
CA LEU A 625 30.51 -27.31 9.62
C LEU A 625 32.00 -27.31 9.99
N ALA A 626 32.83 -27.81 9.07
CA ALA A 626 34.27 -27.88 9.18
C ALA A 626 34.95 -26.67 8.51
N ASP A 627 36.24 -26.50 8.76
CA ASP A 627 37.05 -25.43 8.18
C ASP A 627 37.04 -25.47 6.64
N VAL A 628 37.06 -26.66 6.05
CA VAL A 628 36.99 -26.85 4.59
C VAL A 628 35.67 -26.38 3.98
N ASP A 629 34.60 -26.30 4.77
CA ASP A 629 33.27 -25.89 4.29
C ASP A 629 33.19 -24.36 4.14
N PHE A 630 33.95 -23.60 4.93
CA PHE A 630 33.96 -22.13 4.84
C PHE A 630 34.89 -21.64 3.73
N ALA A 631 34.33 -21.02 2.70
CA ALA A 631 35.07 -20.36 1.63
C ALA A 631 34.50 -18.96 1.38
N LEU A 632 35.33 -18.08 0.81
CA LEU A 632 34.83 -16.83 0.27
C LEU A 632 33.95 -17.13 -0.96
N PRO A 633 32.78 -16.48 -1.08
CA PRO A 633 31.94 -16.64 -2.26
C PRO A 633 32.71 -16.27 -3.54
N ASP A 634 32.40 -16.93 -4.66
CA ASP A 634 33.16 -16.83 -5.92
C ASP A 634 33.30 -15.40 -6.46
N ASN A 635 32.35 -14.52 -6.13
CA ASN A 635 32.42 -13.08 -6.43
C ASN A 635 33.56 -12.33 -5.69
N MET A 636 34.27 -13.00 -4.78
CA MET A 636 35.40 -12.50 -4.02
C MET A 636 36.74 -13.16 -4.42
N GLN A 637 36.72 -14.24 -5.21
CA GLN A 637 37.93 -14.89 -5.74
C GLN A 637 38.50 -14.19 -6.99
N ALA A 638 37.71 -13.30 -7.61
CA ALA A 638 38.07 -12.59 -8.84
C ALA A 638 38.11 -11.06 -8.65
N ILE A 639 39.02 -10.57 -7.80
CA ILE A 639 39.44 -9.16 -7.83
C ILE A 639 40.97 -9.17 -7.83
N PRO A 640 41.66 -8.69 -8.90
CA PRO A 640 43.11 -8.58 -8.87
C PRO A 640 43.53 -7.63 -7.75
N GLU A 641 44.55 -8.02 -7.00
CA GLU A 641 45.23 -7.11 -6.08
C GLU A 641 45.65 -5.83 -6.81
N THR A 642 45.52 -4.68 -6.12
CA THR A 642 45.91 -3.32 -6.53
C THR A 642 45.09 -2.64 -7.64
N GLN A 643 44.15 -1.78 -7.23
CA GLN A 643 44.01 -0.46 -7.86
C GLN A 643 44.64 0.59 -6.93
N GLU A 644 45.92 0.87 -7.14
CA GLU A 644 46.52 2.10 -6.63
C GLU A 644 45.73 3.30 -7.18
N ALA A 645 45.53 4.29 -6.31
CA ALA A 645 44.89 5.56 -6.62
C ALA A 645 45.42 6.16 -7.93
N LYS A 646 44.59 6.21 -8.97
CA LYS A 646 44.88 6.97 -10.19
C LYS A 646 45.05 8.44 -9.82
N LYS A 647 46.29 8.93 -9.87
CA LYS A 647 46.58 10.38 -9.89
C LYS A 647 45.76 11.06 -10.99
N PRO A 648 45.23 12.27 -10.75
CA PRO A 648 44.50 12.99 -11.77
C PRO A 648 45.45 13.35 -12.93
N VAL A 649 45.11 12.91 -14.13
CA VAL A 649 45.80 13.31 -15.35
C VAL A 649 45.40 14.75 -15.65
N SER A 650 46.36 15.66 -15.55
CA SER A 650 46.23 17.04 -16.00
C SER A 650 46.05 17.06 -17.53
N ILE A 651 44.85 17.38 -18.00
CA ILE A 651 44.63 17.73 -19.41
C ILE A 651 45.11 19.17 -19.58
N GLY A 652 46.34 19.32 -20.05
CA GLY A 652 46.89 20.61 -20.45
C GLY A 652 46.27 21.07 -21.76
N PHE A 653 45.50 22.15 -21.74
CA PHE A 653 45.25 22.95 -22.93
C PHE A 653 46.53 23.69 -23.30
N ARG A 654 47.07 23.45 -24.49
CA ARG A 654 48.07 24.33 -25.11
C ARG A 654 47.36 25.59 -25.63
N CYS A 655 48.02 26.72 -25.41
CA CYS A 655 47.63 28.09 -25.76
C CYS A 655 47.09 28.28 -27.17
#